data_AF-A0A6A6L1F4-F1
#
_entry.id   AF-A0A6A6L1F4-F1
#
_cell.length_a   1.000
_cell.length_b   1.000
_cell.length_c   1.000
_cell.angle_alpha   90.00
_cell.angle_beta   90.00
_cell.angle_gamma   90.00
#
_symmetry.space_group_name_H-M   'P 1'
#
loop_
_entity.id
_entity.type
_entity.pdbx_description
1 polymer ?
#
loop_
_entity_poly.entity_id
_entity_poly.type
_entity_poly.pdbx_seq_one_letter_code
_entity_poly.pdbx_strand_id
1 'polypeptide(L)'
;MTKPLGLIKAHASNPKLWVVIGVTVAGIAVLAETRRRRRKAVLMNREDFGAFVERFEILPFPQPPPPAAKQSLYGLTFAIEDIFDLKDYVTGFGNPDWRRTHDVAEKMAVVVTALLKNGATCVGKTVMDELAMGITGENMHYGTPINPQMSLFVPGGSSSGSAVAVAAELVDFALGTDTIGCIRIPAAFCGIFGYRPSHGTVSMIGAIPNSQSLDTIGCFARDPSVLHRVGHALLQLNAVEPRRARRLMFADDLFQLSKVPKQKTEYVISKAIGNLSGYQLPKHVNLGQYIASNVPSLKGFYEESTNLQNGTSALKALSSVMVSLQRYEFKKNHEEWIKSVKPKLAPDVSNHVLVAINTKYENIKTLYKIRSEMRACLQSLLKDDGILVIPTVADPPFKLNAKKGYSTESRDRAFILSGIAGMSGCCQVTIPLGKHDGCPISVSFISYHGADKFLLDTVLDMYSSLQEQVGIVSNLAPFPDTNGNMDASELLKEKGNAAFKGKQWNKAVNYYTEAIKLNGTNATYYCNRAAAYLELGCFQQAEEDCSKAISLDKKNVKAYLRRGTARESLLFYKKLLKTENHALTYDGDSGIARALLQILSLINDIPVSSRKYELVRSLAEKLIEENQSGDVEVLRLANRTSLSAAFERTLSQLEGTMMELGYEPVVNGRVGLGYGQVRYQLNRVFRAVRSVKEGTLGALGGRPREGVKWSEKLAAELLWLSQKLAACGCGEEAVWRWASATNLAWFALSAEPRLQSSLVKVSAFLFKQAKDWGLEEIEGKTTTTKANKEEDASGLVAIVMQSCTGTDVPVLSTSEKAELEKVLEELIGMMEQEEEQEQVLSLWLQHFTCCPSSDWPDLLPSYDRWCTTARRLLIPQ
;
A
#
# COMPACT_ATOMS: atom_id res chain seq x y z
N MET A 1 51.07 -14.28 -11.90
CA MET A 1 51.99 -14.96 -10.96
C MET A 1 51.53 -16.40 -10.90
N THR A 2 52.15 -17.37 -11.57
CA THR A 2 53.48 -17.97 -11.33
C THR A 2 54.16 -18.42 -12.64
N LYS A 3 55.48 -18.65 -12.56
CA LYS A 3 56.55 -18.64 -13.59
C LYS A 3 56.53 -19.78 -14.65
N PRO A 4 57.38 -19.67 -15.72
CA PRO A 4 57.08 -20.12 -17.09
C PRO A 4 57.65 -21.49 -17.46
N LEU A 5 57.04 -22.12 -18.47
CA LEU A 5 57.56 -23.25 -19.24
C LEU A 5 58.77 -22.82 -20.09
N GLY A 6 59.91 -22.65 -19.43
CA GLY A 6 61.22 -22.60 -20.07
C GLY A 6 61.81 -24.00 -20.16
N LEU A 7 61.33 -24.82 -21.09
CA LEU A 7 61.95 -26.13 -21.39
C LEU A 7 61.50 -26.69 -22.76
N ILE A 8 61.60 -25.88 -23.83
CA ILE A 8 61.73 -26.42 -25.19
C ILE A 8 62.81 -25.59 -25.90
N LYS A 9 64.04 -25.73 -25.43
CA LYS A 9 65.25 -25.27 -26.12
C LYS A 9 66.27 -26.41 -26.16
N ALA A 10 65.89 -27.50 -26.84
CA ALA A 10 66.79 -28.49 -27.44
C ALA A 10 65.94 -29.45 -28.28
N HIS A 11 66.31 -29.65 -29.55
CA HIS A 11 65.69 -30.54 -30.55
C HIS A 11 64.45 -30.02 -31.31
N ALA A 12 64.59 -28.83 -31.90
CA ALA A 12 63.79 -28.41 -33.06
C ALA A 12 64.46 -28.87 -34.37
N SER A 13 64.38 -30.16 -34.71
CA SER A 13 64.75 -30.64 -36.06
C SER A 13 64.29 -32.06 -36.39
N ASN A 14 63.29 -32.62 -35.69
CA ASN A 14 62.75 -33.93 -36.04
C ASN A 14 61.35 -33.80 -36.66
N PRO A 15 61.20 -33.90 -37.99
CA PRO A 15 59.91 -33.77 -38.67
C PRO A 15 58.93 -34.87 -38.22
N LYS A 16 59.41 -36.04 -37.79
CA LYS A 16 58.55 -37.11 -37.27
C LYS A 16 57.85 -36.71 -35.96
N LEU A 17 58.50 -35.92 -35.10
CA LEU A 17 57.90 -35.46 -33.84
C LEU A 17 56.78 -34.44 -34.08
N TRP A 18 56.97 -33.52 -35.04
CA TRP A 18 55.94 -32.56 -35.44
C TRP A 18 54.74 -33.24 -36.13
N VAL A 19 54.99 -34.28 -36.93
CA VAL A 19 53.90 -35.10 -37.52
C VAL A 19 53.11 -35.83 -36.43
N VAL A 20 53.77 -36.43 -35.43
CA VAL A 20 53.09 -37.12 -34.33
C VAL A 20 52.28 -36.15 -33.47
N ILE A 21 52.83 -34.98 -33.14
CA ILE A 21 52.09 -33.93 -32.42
C ILE A 21 50.92 -33.42 -33.26
N GLY A 22 51.13 -33.19 -34.56
CA GLY A 22 50.08 -32.78 -35.50
C GLY A 22 48.94 -33.79 -35.61
N VAL A 23 49.26 -35.09 -35.71
CA VAL A 23 48.27 -36.19 -35.73
C VAL A 23 47.55 -36.31 -34.38
N THR A 24 48.24 -36.08 -33.27
CA THR A 24 47.64 -36.14 -31.92
C THR A 24 46.72 -34.95 -31.67
N VAL A 25 47.13 -33.74 -32.04
CA VAL A 25 46.31 -32.52 -31.93
C VAL A 25 45.13 -32.58 -32.89
N ALA A 26 45.33 -33.04 -34.13
CA ALA A 26 44.25 -33.28 -35.08
C ALA A 26 43.31 -34.39 -34.58
N GLY A 27 43.83 -35.45 -33.97
CA GLY A 27 43.05 -36.51 -33.32
C GLY A 27 42.21 -35.98 -32.16
N ILE A 28 42.77 -35.14 -31.29
CA ILE A 28 42.04 -34.50 -30.19
C ILE A 28 41.01 -33.49 -30.71
N ALA A 29 41.35 -32.70 -31.74
CA ALA A 29 40.43 -31.76 -32.37
C ALA A 29 39.29 -32.49 -33.08
N VAL A 30 39.56 -33.59 -33.79
CA VAL A 30 38.56 -34.45 -34.41
C VAL A 30 37.74 -35.17 -33.35
N LEU A 31 38.32 -35.63 -32.23
CA LEU A 31 37.57 -36.25 -31.13
C LEU A 31 36.70 -35.22 -30.38
N ALA A 32 37.20 -33.99 -30.21
CA ALA A 32 36.48 -32.87 -29.62
C ALA A 32 35.37 -32.38 -30.54
N GLU A 33 35.62 -32.30 -31.85
CA GLU A 33 34.66 -31.89 -32.87
C GLU A 33 33.65 -33.01 -33.17
N THR A 34 34.03 -34.29 -33.11
CA THR A 34 33.09 -35.42 -33.17
C THR A 34 32.31 -35.57 -31.87
N ARG A 35 32.87 -35.26 -30.69
CA ARG A 35 32.10 -35.10 -29.44
C ARG A 35 31.20 -33.88 -29.49
N ARG A 36 31.63 -32.78 -30.10
CA ARG A 36 30.82 -31.55 -30.26
C ARG A 36 29.72 -31.79 -31.27
N ARG A 37 29.97 -32.48 -32.38
CA ARG A 37 28.99 -32.93 -33.37
C ARG A 37 28.10 -34.04 -32.84
N ARG A 38 28.57 -34.98 -32.02
CA ARG A 38 27.72 -35.94 -31.28
C ARG A 38 26.89 -35.25 -30.22
N ARG A 39 27.42 -34.28 -29.46
CA ARG A 39 26.64 -33.47 -28.52
C ARG A 39 25.63 -32.59 -29.24
N LYS A 40 26.00 -31.98 -30.36
CA LYS A 40 25.13 -31.15 -31.20
C LYS A 40 24.09 -32.01 -31.93
N ALA A 41 24.43 -33.23 -32.35
CA ALA A 41 23.50 -34.22 -32.88
C ALA A 41 22.59 -34.79 -31.80
N VAL A 42 23.06 -35.04 -30.57
CA VAL A 42 22.23 -35.43 -29.41
C VAL A 42 21.32 -34.27 -28.96
N LEU A 43 21.78 -33.02 -29.06
CA LEU A 43 20.94 -31.83 -28.83
C LEU A 43 19.92 -31.61 -29.96
N MET A 44 20.25 -32.00 -31.19
CA MET A 44 19.39 -31.91 -32.37
C MET A 44 18.49 -33.14 -32.57
N ASN A 45 18.70 -34.24 -31.82
CA ASN A 45 17.91 -35.49 -31.89
C ASN A 45 16.79 -35.61 -30.84
N ARG A 46 16.50 -34.56 -30.08
CA ARG A 46 15.25 -34.51 -29.33
C ARG A 46 14.34 -33.52 -30.02
N GLU A 47 13.66 -33.99 -31.08
CA GLU A 47 12.55 -33.26 -31.73
C GLU A 47 11.50 -32.77 -30.72
N ASP A 48 11.49 -33.38 -29.52
CA ASP A 48 10.57 -33.11 -28.42
C ASP A 48 11.18 -32.34 -27.22
N PHE A 49 12.38 -31.77 -27.36
CA PHE A 49 13.09 -31.05 -26.28
C PHE A 49 13.35 -31.88 -25.01
N GLY A 50 13.19 -33.21 -25.06
CA GLY A 50 13.27 -34.08 -23.89
C GLY A 50 12.09 -33.97 -22.96
N ALA A 51 10.95 -33.48 -23.45
CA ALA A 51 9.74 -33.35 -22.67
C ALA A 51 9.09 -34.70 -22.34
N PHE A 52 9.28 -35.73 -23.16
CA PHE A 52 8.57 -37.01 -23.05
C PHE A 52 9.45 -38.12 -22.47
N VAL A 53 8.86 -38.91 -21.57
CA VAL A 53 9.36 -40.24 -21.18
C VAL A 53 8.99 -41.24 -22.28
N GLU A 54 7.76 -41.14 -22.78
CA GLU A 54 7.19 -42.05 -23.76
C GLU A 54 6.14 -41.31 -24.62
N ARG A 55 6.19 -41.50 -25.94
CA ARG A 55 5.20 -40.95 -26.89
C ARG A 55 4.29 -42.06 -27.38
N PHE A 56 3.00 -41.78 -27.42
CA PHE A 56 1.93 -42.65 -27.91
C PHE A 56 0.72 -41.79 -28.23
N GLU A 57 -0.30 -42.33 -28.90
CA GLU A 57 -1.57 -41.63 -29.11
C GLU A 57 -2.74 -42.41 -28.50
N ILE A 58 -3.51 -41.75 -27.63
CA ILE A 58 -4.80 -42.24 -27.16
C ILE A 58 -5.87 -41.32 -27.75
N LEU A 59 -6.63 -41.87 -28.69
CA LEU A 59 -7.67 -41.16 -29.40
C LEU A 59 -8.87 -40.84 -28.46
N PRO A 60 -9.56 -39.72 -28.69
CA PRO A 60 -10.75 -39.37 -27.94
C PRO A 60 -11.91 -40.35 -28.20
N PHE A 61 -12.94 -40.27 -27.36
CA PHE A 61 -14.19 -40.99 -27.61
C PHE A 61 -14.87 -40.43 -28.87
N PRO A 62 -15.65 -41.24 -29.61
CA PRO A 62 -16.34 -40.80 -30.81
C PRO A 62 -17.17 -39.53 -30.58
N GLN A 63 -17.14 -38.62 -31.55
CA GLN A 63 -18.00 -37.42 -31.50
C GLN A 63 -19.47 -37.83 -31.48
N PRO A 64 -20.33 -37.12 -30.73
CA PRO A 64 -21.76 -37.37 -30.78
C PRO A 64 -22.31 -37.04 -32.19
N PRO A 65 -23.29 -37.81 -32.70
CA PRO A 65 -23.85 -37.58 -34.02
C PRO A 65 -24.60 -36.24 -34.09
N PRO A 66 -24.59 -35.52 -35.23
CA PRO A 66 -25.42 -34.34 -35.42
C PRO A 66 -26.90 -34.66 -35.12
N PRO A 67 -27.66 -33.76 -34.46
CA PRO A 67 -27.39 -32.33 -34.23
C PRO A 67 -26.67 -32.00 -32.91
N ALA A 68 -26.12 -32.98 -32.19
CA ALA A 68 -25.47 -32.74 -30.91
C ALA A 68 -24.23 -31.82 -31.06
N ALA A 69 -24.01 -30.94 -30.09
CA ALA A 69 -22.86 -30.04 -30.09
C ALA A 69 -21.54 -30.83 -30.06
N LYS A 70 -20.53 -30.34 -30.79
CA LYS A 70 -19.17 -30.90 -30.73
C LYS A 70 -18.63 -30.86 -29.30
N GLN A 71 -17.83 -31.85 -28.95
CA GLN A 71 -17.21 -31.89 -27.63
C GLN A 71 -16.27 -30.70 -27.42
N SER A 72 -16.18 -30.24 -26.17
CA SER A 72 -15.58 -28.94 -25.81
C SER A 72 -14.09 -28.81 -26.11
N LEU A 73 -13.35 -29.93 -26.20
CA LEU A 73 -11.90 -29.99 -26.46
C LEU A 73 -11.58 -30.68 -27.80
N TYR A 74 -12.56 -30.84 -28.69
CA TYR A 74 -12.36 -31.47 -29.98
C TYR A 74 -11.21 -30.83 -30.76
N GLY A 75 -10.30 -31.68 -31.25
CA GLY A 75 -9.15 -31.29 -32.06
C GLY A 75 -7.93 -30.80 -31.26
N LEU A 76 -8.03 -30.73 -29.93
CA LEU A 76 -6.90 -30.39 -29.07
C LEU A 76 -6.10 -31.63 -28.69
N THR A 77 -4.79 -31.46 -28.55
CA THR A 77 -3.83 -32.47 -28.11
C THR A 77 -3.32 -32.16 -26.72
N PHE A 78 -3.05 -33.20 -25.92
CA PHE A 78 -2.47 -33.02 -24.60
C PHE A 78 -1.47 -34.10 -24.20
N ALA A 79 -0.58 -33.74 -23.30
CA ALA A 79 0.34 -34.68 -22.65
C ALA A 79 0.06 -34.78 -21.16
N ILE A 80 0.52 -35.85 -20.51
CA ILE A 80 0.31 -36.09 -19.09
C ILE A 80 1.62 -36.35 -18.37
N GLU A 81 1.78 -35.81 -17.18
CA GLU A 81 2.91 -36.14 -16.31
C GLU A 81 2.97 -37.65 -16.03
N ASP A 82 4.17 -38.24 -15.88
CA ASP A 82 4.34 -39.67 -15.58
C ASP A 82 3.97 -40.07 -14.14
N ILE A 83 2.84 -39.56 -13.68
CA ILE A 83 2.18 -39.83 -12.39
C ILE A 83 0.74 -40.32 -12.60
N PHE A 84 0.20 -40.17 -13.81
CA PHE A 84 -1.15 -40.57 -14.18
C PHE A 84 -1.20 -41.98 -14.75
N ASP A 85 -2.12 -42.78 -14.22
CA ASP A 85 -2.42 -44.11 -14.68
C ASP A 85 -3.11 -44.10 -16.04
N LEU A 86 -2.58 -44.91 -16.95
CA LEU A 86 -3.17 -45.21 -18.24
C LEU A 86 -3.37 -46.71 -18.31
N LYS A 87 -4.57 -47.11 -18.71
CA LYS A 87 -4.89 -48.52 -18.87
C LYS A 87 -3.86 -49.20 -19.78
N ASP A 88 -3.32 -50.33 -19.32
CA ASP A 88 -2.33 -51.16 -20.04
C ASP A 88 -0.91 -50.57 -20.10
N TYR A 89 -0.64 -49.45 -19.39
CA TYR A 89 0.71 -48.88 -19.23
C TYR A 89 1.14 -48.92 -17.77
N VAL A 90 2.46 -49.00 -17.54
CA VAL A 90 3.04 -48.83 -16.20
C VAL A 90 3.33 -47.34 -15.97
N THR A 91 2.85 -46.79 -14.87
CA THR A 91 3.17 -45.41 -14.44
C THR A 91 4.54 -45.39 -13.75
N GLY A 92 5.45 -44.55 -14.23
CA GLY A 92 6.86 -44.60 -13.80
C GLY A 92 7.22 -43.69 -12.63
N PHE A 93 6.39 -42.74 -12.24
CA PHE A 93 6.64 -41.78 -11.15
C PHE A 93 7.99 -41.06 -11.26
N GLY A 94 8.45 -40.84 -12.49
CA GLY A 94 9.76 -40.26 -12.78
C GLY A 94 10.96 -41.14 -12.41
N ASN A 95 10.78 -42.41 -12.05
CA ASN A 95 11.86 -43.30 -11.63
C ASN A 95 11.76 -44.72 -12.24
N PRO A 96 12.78 -45.22 -12.97
CA PRO A 96 12.74 -46.55 -13.57
C PRO A 96 12.59 -47.72 -12.59
N ASP A 97 13.10 -47.61 -11.34
CA ASP A 97 12.89 -48.65 -10.33
C ASP A 97 11.43 -48.74 -9.91
N TRP A 98 10.71 -47.61 -9.89
CA TRP A 98 9.27 -47.62 -9.65
C TRP A 98 8.54 -48.36 -10.78
N ARG A 99 8.84 -48.02 -12.04
CA ARG A 99 8.29 -48.71 -13.22
C ARG A 99 8.60 -50.21 -13.21
N ARG A 100 9.77 -50.63 -12.71
CA ARG A 100 10.19 -52.04 -12.67
C ARG A 100 9.42 -52.86 -11.63
N THR A 101 8.96 -52.24 -10.54
CA THR A 101 8.34 -52.96 -9.41
C THR A 101 6.82 -52.84 -9.35
N HIS A 102 6.21 -52.09 -10.26
CA HIS A 102 4.76 -51.90 -10.32
C HIS A 102 4.19 -52.49 -11.60
N ASP A 103 2.99 -53.06 -11.49
CA ASP A 103 2.29 -53.65 -12.62
C ASP A 103 1.66 -52.58 -13.53
N VAL A 104 1.18 -53.02 -14.68
CA VAL A 104 0.38 -52.18 -15.58
C VAL A 104 -0.90 -51.73 -14.89
N ALA A 105 -1.30 -50.48 -15.12
CA ALA A 105 -2.54 -49.98 -14.54
C ALA A 105 -3.76 -50.63 -15.20
N GLU A 106 -4.67 -51.15 -14.38
CA GLU A 106 -5.93 -51.79 -14.84
C GLU A 106 -6.96 -50.76 -15.34
N LYS A 107 -6.86 -49.52 -14.85
CA LYS A 107 -7.81 -48.44 -15.11
C LYS A 107 -7.07 -47.17 -15.45
N MET A 108 -7.72 -46.37 -16.29
CA MET A 108 -7.25 -45.03 -16.63
C MET A 108 -7.63 -44.05 -15.53
N ALA A 109 -6.76 -43.06 -15.28
CA ALA A 109 -7.05 -41.96 -14.39
C ALA A 109 -8.36 -41.25 -14.78
N VAL A 110 -9.14 -40.86 -13.77
CA VAL A 110 -10.47 -40.25 -13.99
C VAL A 110 -10.34 -38.96 -14.79
N VAL A 111 -9.30 -38.17 -14.52
CA VAL A 111 -9.04 -36.92 -15.21
C VAL A 111 -8.70 -37.11 -16.69
N VAL A 112 -7.88 -38.12 -17.02
CA VAL A 112 -7.50 -38.43 -18.40
C VAL A 112 -8.73 -38.91 -19.17
N THR A 113 -9.53 -39.79 -18.55
CA THR A 113 -10.81 -40.25 -19.11
C THR A 113 -11.76 -39.09 -19.40
N ALA A 114 -11.85 -38.11 -18.48
CA ALA A 114 -12.70 -36.94 -18.66
C ALA A 114 -12.26 -36.08 -19.86
N LEU A 115 -10.96 -35.89 -20.07
CA LEU A 115 -10.43 -35.13 -21.22
C LEU A 115 -10.67 -35.85 -22.55
N LEU A 116 -10.43 -37.17 -22.60
CA LEU A 116 -10.71 -37.97 -23.80
C LEU A 116 -12.21 -37.95 -24.16
N LYS A 117 -13.10 -37.99 -23.16
CA LYS A 117 -14.55 -37.84 -23.35
C LYS A 117 -14.96 -36.45 -23.82
N ASN A 118 -14.14 -35.43 -23.55
CA ASN A 118 -14.34 -34.07 -24.05
C ASN A 118 -13.67 -33.84 -25.42
N GLY A 119 -13.10 -34.87 -26.05
CA GLY A 119 -12.65 -34.81 -27.45
C GLY A 119 -11.18 -34.50 -27.65
N ALA A 120 -10.38 -34.43 -26.58
CA ALA A 120 -8.94 -34.20 -26.68
C ALA A 120 -8.17 -35.51 -26.92
N THR A 121 -7.05 -35.45 -27.64
CA THR A 121 -6.15 -36.59 -27.91
C THR A 121 -4.95 -36.56 -26.97
N CYS A 122 -4.66 -37.65 -26.26
CA CYS A 122 -3.46 -37.74 -25.41
C CYS A 122 -2.26 -38.22 -26.26
N VAL A 123 -1.13 -37.51 -26.23
CA VAL A 123 0.02 -37.75 -27.12
C VAL A 123 1.30 -38.22 -26.42
N GLY A 124 1.24 -38.51 -25.12
CA GLY A 124 2.36 -39.12 -24.40
C GLY A 124 2.44 -38.81 -22.92
N LYS A 125 3.41 -39.47 -22.26
CA LYS A 125 3.81 -39.27 -20.87
C LYS A 125 5.06 -38.38 -20.80
N THR A 126 5.03 -37.37 -19.94
CA THR A 126 6.09 -36.36 -19.83
C THR A 126 7.01 -36.61 -18.65
N VAL A 127 8.25 -36.13 -18.80
CA VAL A 127 9.28 -36.17 -17.76
C VAL A 127 8.83 -35.36 -16.54
N MET A 128 9.21 -35.84 -15.36
CA MET A 128 8.98 -35.18 -14.08
C MET A 128 10.18 -35.36 -13.15
N ASP A 129 10.27 -34.53 -12.10
CA ASP A 129 11.19 -34.77 -10.99
C ASP A 129 10.87 -36.11 -10.32
N GLU A 130 11.89 -36.86 -9.93
CA GLU A 130 11.74 -38.19 -9.34
C GLU A 130 10.81 -38.17 -8.12
N LEU A 131 9.79 -39.04 -8.14
CA LEU A 131 8.81 -39.19 -7.05
C LEU A 131 8.04 -37.90 -6.70
N ALA A 132 7.99 -36.93 -7.64
CA ALA A 132 7.48 -35.58 -7.41
C ALA A 132 8.15 -34.84 -6.21
N MET A 133 9.38 -35.25 -5.83
CA MET A 133 10.15 -34.70 -4.70
C MET A 133 11.17 -33.66 -5.18
N GLY A 134 10.76 -32.78 -6.09
CA GLY A 134 11.62 -31.75 -6.67
C GLY A 134 10.84 -30.60 -7.32
N ILE A 135 11.51 -29.47 -7.49
CA ILE A 135 10.94 -28.26 -8.12
C ILE A 135 11.81 -27.71 -9.26
N THR A 136 12.84 -28.45 -9.68
CA THR A 136 13.82 -27.95 -10.65
C THR A 136 13.59 -28.51 -12.04
N GLY A 137 12.97 -29.68 -12.19
CA GLY A 137 12.86 -30.36 -13.47
C GLY A 137 14.01 -31.30 -13.77
N GLU A 138 14.97 -31.43 -12.86
CA GLU A 138 16.13 -32.29 -13.04
C GLU A 138 15.78 -33.75 -12.71
N ASN A 139 16.04 -34.64 -13.67
CA ASN A 139 15.84 -36.06 -13.51
C ASN A 139 17.09 -36.81 -14.00
N MET A 140 17.70 -37.62 -13.13
CA MET A 140 18.95 -38.30 -13.47
C MET A 140 18.80 -39.44 -14.48
N HIS A 141 17.59 -39.97 -14.64
CA HIS A 141 17.30 -41.13 -15.49
C HIS A 141 16.88 -40.70 -16.90
N TYR A 142 15.98 -39.71 -16.99
CA TYR A 142 15.42 -39.24 -18.27
C TYR A 142 16.11 -37.96 -18.81
N GLY A 143 16.90 -37.30 -17.97
CA GLY A 143 17.51 -35.99 -18.24
C GLY A 143 16.54 -34.83 -17.94
N THR A 144 17.07 -33.61 -17.97
CA THR A 144 16.28 -32.38 -17.75
C THR A 144 15.66 -31.90 -19.07
N PRO A 145 14.34 -31.68 -19.15
CA PRO A 145 13.70 -31.08 -20.31
C PRO A 145 14.27 -29.70 -20.64
N ILE A 146 14.42 -29.38 -21.93
CA ILE A 146 15.03 -28.13 -22.39
C ILE A 146 13.92 -27.10 -22.61
N ASN A 147 13.89 -26.06 -21.78
CA ASN A 147 12.99 -24.92 -21.98
C ASN A 147 13.34 -24.19 -23.30
N PRO A 148 12.42 -24.10 -24.29
CA PRO A 148 12.70 -23.49 -25.59
C PRO A 148 13.01 -21.99 -25.48
N GLN A 149 12.48 -21.29 -24.47
CA GLN A 149 12.72 -19.87 -24.26
C GLN A 149 14.05 -19.59 -23.54
N MET A 150 14.54 -20.56 -22.75
CA MET A 150 15.69 -20.40 -21.85
C MET A 150 16.51 -21.71 -21.76
N SER A 151 17.09 -22.16 -22.87
CA SER A 151 17.70 -23.50 -23.01
C SER A 151 18.88 -23.80 -22.07
N LEU A 152 19.49 -22.77 -21.48
CA LEU A 152 20.60 -22.90 -20.52
C LEU A 152 20.13 -22.97 -19.07
N PHE A 153 18.84 -22.85 -18.82
CA PHE A 153 18.24 -22.75 -17.49
C PHE A 153 17.29 -23.91 -17.25
N VAL A 154 17.04 -24.19 -15.98
CA VAL A 154 16.07 -25.22 -15.62
C VAL A 154 14.65 -24.82 -16.04
N PRO A 155 13.81 -25.77 -16.47
CA PRO A 155 12.41 -25.51 -16.79
C PRO A 155 11.53 -25.36 -15.54
N GLY A 156 12.02 -25.75 -14.35
CA GLY A 156 11.21 -25.88 -13.14
C GLY A 156 10.53 -27.25 -13.07
N GLY A 157 9.95 -27.59 -11.92
CA GLY A 157 9.34 -28.91 -11.68
C GLY A 157 8.33 -28.89 -10.52
N SER A 158 7.70 -30.02 -10.17
CA SER A 158 8.00 -31.36 -10.69
C SER A 158 7.52 -31.64 -12.11
N SER A 159 6.47 -30.96 -12.59
CA SER A 159 5.84 -31.22 -13.90
C SER A 159 6.60 -30.57 -15.08
N SER A 160 7.90 -30.80 -15.13
CA SER A 160 8.85 -30.15 -16.03
C SER A 160 8.59 -30.45 -17.50
N GLY A 161 8.41 -31.73 -17.84
CA GLY A 161 8.13 -32.16 -19.21
C GLY A 161 6.77 -31.64 -19.70
N SER A 162 5.75 -31.59 -18.84
CA SER A 162 4.43 -31.04 -19.18
C SER A 162 4.53 -29.57 -19.58
N ALA A 163 5.28 -28.77 -18.81
CA ALA A 163 5.48 -27.36 -19.10
C ALA A 163 6.30 -27.16 -20.37
N VAL A 164 7.39 -27.92 -20.57
CA VAL A 164 8.20 -27.83 -21.78
C VAL A 164 7.43 -28.28 -23.02
N ALA A 165 6.60 -29.34 -22.94
CA ALA A 165 5.80 -29.79 -24.06
C ALA A 165 4.83 -28.69 -24.56
N VAL A 166 4.20 -27.98 -23.63
CA VAL A 166 3.33 -26.83 -23.96
C VAL A 166 4.15 -25.65 -24.46
N ALA A 167 5.24 -25.28 -23.80
CA ALA A 167 6.08 -24.16 -24.20
C ALA A 167 6.75 -24.35 -25.58
N ALA A 168 7.04 -25.61 -25.95
CA ALA A 168 7.62 -26.00 -27.22
C ALA A 168 6.57 -26.28 -28.31
N GLU A 169 5.28 -26.05 -28.02
CA GLU A 169 4.18 -26.23 -28.97
C GLU A 169 4.04 -27.67 -29.49
N LEU A 170 4.45 -28.64 -28.68
CA LEU A 170 4.30 -30.06 -28.98
C LEU A 170 2.88 -30.57 -28.67
N VAL A 171 2.14 -29.82 -27.84
CA VAL A 171 0.75 -30.04 -27.43
C VAL A 171 0.05 -28.72 -27.14
N ASP A 172 -1.27 -28.70 -27.24
CA ASP A 172 -2.08 -27.52 -26.92
C ASP A 172 -2.15 -27.25 -25.41
N PHE A 173 -2.19 -28.31 -24.61
CA PHE A 173 -2.16 -28.25 -23.15
C PHE A 173 -1.51 -29.50 -22.54
N ALA A 174 -1.15 -29.46 -21.26
CA ALA A 174 -0.62 -30.64 -20.57
C ALA A 174 -1.09 -30.71 -19.12
N LEU A 175 -1.21 -31.92 -18.59
CA LEU A 175 -1.53 -32.15 -17.18
C LEU A 175 -0.27 -32.35 -16.34
N GLY A 176 -0.37 -31.94 -15.09
CA GLY A 176 0.59 -32.27 -14.05
C GLY A 176 -0.06 -32.20 -12.68
N THR A 177 0.74 -32.36 -11.65
CA THR A 177 0.33 -32.24 -10.25
C THR A 177 1.01 -31.04 -9.59
N ASP A 178 0.31 -30.34 -8.70
CA ASP A 178 0.87 -29.28 -7.86
C ASP A 178 0.72 -29.66 -6.39
N THR A 179 1.85 -29.90 -5.72
CA THR A 179 1.93 -30.15 -4.27
C THR A 179 2.51 -28.93 -3.56
N ILE A 180 3.70 -28.52 -4.01
CA ILE A 180 4.49 -27.43 -3.42
C ILE A 180 4.87 -26.37 -4.46
N GLY A 181 4.11 -26.26 -5.56
CA GLY A 181 4.38 -25.35 -6.67
C GLY A 181 4.66 -26.02 -8.01
N CYS A 182 4.43 -27.33 -8.12
CA CYS A 182 4.85 -28.14 -9.25
C CYS A 182 4.17 -27.85 -10.59
N ILE A 183 3.05 -27.10 -10.61
CA ILE A 183 2.49 -26.48 -11.81
C ILE A 183 2.97 -25.03 -11.95
N ARG A 184 2.95 -24.28 -10.85
CA ARG A 184 3.14 -22.83 -10.85
C ARG A 184 4.57 -22.41 -11.19
N ILE A 185 5.56 -23.10 -10.63
CA ILE A 185 7.00 -22.83 -10.84
C ILE A 185 7.39 -23.09 -12.30
N PRO A 186 7.14 -24.28 -12.87
CA PRO A 186 7.51 -24.51 -14.27
C PRO A 186 6.70 -23.67 -15.26
N ALA A 187 5.43 -23.32 -14.96
CA ALA A 187 4.68 -22.37 -15.78
C ALA A 187 5.36 -21.00 -15.83
N ALA A 188 5.80 -20.49 -14.67
CA ALA A 188 6.53 -19.23 -14.56
C ALA A 188 7.86 -19.26 -15.34
N PHE A 189 8.66 -20.32 -15.17
CA PHE A 189 9.96 -20.43 -15.82
C PHE A 189 9.87 -20.66 -17.32
N CYS A 190 8.84 -21.38 -17.78
CA CYS A 190 8.60 -21.62 -19.21
C CYS A 190 7.81 -20.49 -19.89
N GLY A 191 7.33 -19.48 -19.15
CA GLY A 191 6.62 -18.34 -19.70
C GLY A 191 5.25 -18.71 -20.28
N ILE A 192 4.54 -19.65 -19.66
CA ILE A 192 3.24 -20.15 -20.08
C ILE A 192 2.22 -20.05 -18.93
N PHE A 193 0.95 -20.31 -19.21
CA PHE A 193 -0.05 -20.40 -18.15
C PHE A 193 0.09 -21.69 -17.36
N GLY A 194 -0.15 -21.59 -16.06
CA GLY A 194 -0.27 -22.74 -15.16
C GLY A 194 -1.46 -22.55 -14.25
N TYR A 195 -2.41 -23.47 -14.30
CA TYR A 195 -3.61 -23.44 -13.47
C TYR A 195 -3.56 -24.56 -12.43
N ARG A 196 -3.59 -24.15 -11.15
CA ARG A 196 -3.79 -25.01 -9.99
C ARG A 196 -5.25 -24.86 -9.53
N PRO A 197 -6.08 -25.90 -9.65
CA PRO A 197 -7.44 -25.87 -9.12
C PRO A 197 -7.49 -25.80 -7.59
N SER A 198 -8.66 -25.46 -7.07
CA SER A 198 -8.94 -25.61 -5.64
C SER A 198 -8.75 -27.05 -5.21
N HIS A 199 -8.18 -27.23 -4.03
CA HIS A 199 -7.87 -28.57 -3.50
C HIS A 199 -9.12 -29.42 -3.36
N GLY A 200 -9.10 -30.63 -3.92
CA GLY A 200 -10.21 -31.58 -3.87
C GLY A 200 -11.29 -31.40 -4.93
N THR A 201 -11.23 -30.37 -5.78
CA THR A 201 -12.24 -30.17 -6.84
C THR A 201 -12.02 -31.09 -8.05
N VAL A 202 -10.77 -31.34 -8.43
CA VAL A 202 -10.41 -32.31 -9.48
C VAL A 202 -10.03 -33.65 -8.83
N SER A 203 -10.60 -34.75 -9.33
CA SER A 203 -10.37 -36.09 -8.78
C SER A 203 -8.93 -36.55 -8.99
N MET A 204 -8.28 -36.98 -7.89
CA MET A 204 -6.93 -37.57 -7.89
C MET A 204 -6.92 -39.09 -8.18
N ILE A 205 -8.07 -39.70 -8.48
CA ILE A 205 -8.17 -41.15 -8.70
C ILE A 205 -7.38 -41.54 -9.96
N GLY A 206 -6.41 -42.46 -9.79
CA GLY A 206 -5.47 -42.88 -10.82
C GLY A 206 -4.28 -41.93 -11.00
N ALA A 207 -3.98 -41.09 -10.00
CA ALA A 207 -2.71 -40.39 -9.89
C ALA A 207 -1.97 -40.86 -8.63
N ILE A 208 -0.66 -41.11 -8.75
CA ILE A 208 0.16 -41.52 -7.61
C ILE A 208 0.26 -40.35 -6.61
N PRO A 209 -0.09 -40.53 -5.32
CA PRO A 209 -0.08 -39.44 -4.36
C PRO A 209 1.35 -39.11 -3.90
N ASN A 210 1.70 -37.83 -3.86
CA ASN A 210 2.86 -37.34 -3.12
C ASN A 210 2.44 -36.95 -1.69
N SER A 211 1.44 -36.07 -1.60
CA SER A 211 0.83 -35.60 -0.36
C SER A 211 -0.65 -35.31 -0.60
N GLN A 212 -1.54 -36.24 -0.26
CA GLN A 212 -2.97 -36.16 -0.55
C GLN A 212 -3.64 -34.88 -0.03
N SER A 213 -3.15 -34.32 1.07
CA SER A 213 -3.70 -33.07 1.58
C SER A 213 -3.27 -31.87 0.77
N LEU A 214 -2.16 -31.90 0.02
CA LEU A 214 -1.65 -30.77 -0.77
C LEU A 214 -1.89 -30.93 -2.28
N ASP A 215 -1.85 -32.16 -2.75
CA ASP A 215 -1.87 -32.55 -4.17
C ASP A 215 -3.13 -32.04 -4.88
N THR A 216 -2.91 -31.49 -6.07
CA THR A 216 -3.96 -31.08 -7.00
C THR A 216 -3.50 -31.38 -8.42
N ILE A 217 -4.42 -31.81 -9.28
CA ILE A 217 -4.14 -31.95 -10.71
C ILE A 217 -4.40 -30.62 -11.37
N GLY A 218 -3.36 -30.05 -11.97
CA GLY A 218 -3.44 -28.80 -12.71
C GLY A 218 -3.13 -28.99 -14.18
N CYS A 219 -3.20 -27.90 -14.93
CA CYS A 219 -2.87 -27.89 -16.34
C CYS A 219 -2.02 -26.69 -16.75
N PHE A 220 -1.32 -26.88 -17.87
CA PHE A 220 -0.56 -25.86 -18.57
C PHE A 220 -1.21 -25.56 -19.91
N ALA A 221 -1.17 -24.31 -20.35
CA ALA A 221 -1.57 -23.91 -21.69
C ALA A 221 -0.81 -22.66 -22.14
N ARG A 222 -0.76 -22.38 -23.44
CA ARG A 222 -0.25 -21.10 -23.98
C ARG A 222 -1.35 -20.08 -24.22
N ASP A 223 -2.56 -20.55 -24.52
CA ASP A 223 -3.71 -19.71 -24.83
C ASP A 223 -4.68 -19.70 -23.63
N PRO A 224 -5.10 -18.53 -23.12
CA PRO A 224 -6.07 -18.44 -22.03
C PRO A 224 -7.42 -19.10 -22.38
N SER A 225 -7.83 -19.14 -23.65
CA SER A 225 -9.06 -19.79 -24.10
C SER A 225 -8.96 -21.32 -24.00
N VAL A 226 -7.79 -21.89 -24.30
CA VAL A 226 -7.51 -23.31 -24.08
C VAL A 226 -7.48 -23.61 -22.58
N LEU A 227 -6.80 -22.79 -21.79
CA LEU A 227 -6.78 -22.91 -20.33
C LEU A 227 -8.20 -22.91 -19.74
N HIS A 228 -9.05 -22.00 -20.20
CA HIS A 228 -10.44 -21.87 -19.78
C HIS A 228 -11.27 -23.10 -20.13
N ARG A 229 -11.23 -23.57 -21.39
CA ARG A 229 -11.94 -24.77 -21.85
C ARG A 229 -11.50 -26.02 -21.09
N VAL A 230 -10.19 -26.20 -20.89
CA VAL A 230 -9.63 -27.33 -20.13
C VAL A 230 -10.04 -27.25 -18.67
N GLY A 231 -9.95 -26.07 -18.04
CA GLY A 231 -10.41 -25.86 -16.67
C GLY A 231 -11.89 -26.23 -16.49
N HIS A 232 -12.76 -25.82 -17.42
CA HIS A 232 -14.16 -26.22 -17.43
C HIS A 232 -14.36 -27.74 -17.55
N ALA A 233 -13.60 -28.41 -18.41
CA ALA A 233 -13.67 -29.86 -18.58
C ALA A 233 -13.18 -30.61 -17.32
N LEU A 234 -12.14 -30.10 -16.65
CA LEU A 234 -11.60 -30.68 -15.41
C LEU A 234 -12.57 -30.54 -14.23
N LEU A 235 -13.22 -29.39 -14.12
CA LEU A 235 -14.10 -29.05 -13.00
C LEU A 235 -15.54 -29.57 -13.19
N GLN A 236 -15.91 -30.02 -14.39
CA GLN A 236 -17.27 -30.45 -14.76
C GLN A 236 -18.34 -29.40 -14.41
N LEU A 237 -18.03 -28.12 -14.64
CA LEU A 237 -18.88 -27.01 -14.20
C LEU A 237 -20.17 -26.90 -14.99
N ASN A 238 -21.27 -26.65 -14.28
CA ASN A 238 -22.53 -26.19 -14.86
C ASN A 238 -22.43 -24.71 -15.29
N ALA A 239 -23.26 -24.30 -16.25
CA ALA A 239 -23.38 -22.91 -16.68
C ALA A 239 -24.01 -22.04 -15.57
N VAL A 240 -23.18 -21.52 -14.67
CA VAL A 240 -23.56 -20.50 -13.66
C VAL A 240 -23.29 -19.09 -14.20
N GLU A 241 -24.09 -18.09 -13.80
CA GLU A 241 -23.90 -16.70 -14.22
C GLU A 241 -22.51 -16.13 -13.87
N PRO A 242 -21.91 -15.31 -14.77
CA PRO A 242 -20.64 -14.66 -14.49
C PRO A 242 -20.77 -13.58 -13.42
N ARG A 243 -19.97 -13.68 -12.35
CA ARG A 243 -19.82 -12.61 -11.35
C ARG A 243 -19.08 -11.44 -11.97
N ARG A 244 -19.65 -10.23 -11.89
CA ARG A 244 -19.07 -9.03 -12.54
C ARG A 244 -18.13 -8.22 -11.67
N ALA A 245 -18.29 -8.23 -10.34
CA ALA A 245 -17.43 -7.44 -9.47
C ALA A 245 -16.13 -8.19 -9.15
N ARG A 246 -14.99 -7.55 -9.40
CA ARG A 246 -13.64 -8.09 -9.15
C ARG A 246 -12.82 -7.10 -8.35
N ARG A 247 -12.24 -7.54 -7.23
CA ARG A 247 -11.38 -6.74 -6.37
C ARG A 247 -9.97 -7.35 -6.31
N LEU A 248 -9.02 -6.69 -6.98
CA LEU A 248 -7.62 -7.09 -6.93
C LEU A 248 -6.94 -6.60 -5.64
N MET A 249 -6.15 -7.46 -5.01
CA MET A 249 -5.41 -7.16 -3.78
C MET A 249 -3.94 -7.55 -3.95
N PHE A 250 -3.03 -6.57 -3.96
CA PHE A 250 -1.59 -6.80 -4.04
C PHE A 250 -1.01 -7.14 -2.66
N ALA A 251 -0.34 -8.29 -2.55
CA ALA A 251 0.41 -8.67 -1.34
C ALA A 251 1.80 -8.03 -1.36
N ASP A 252 1.92 -6.83 -0.80
CA ASP A 252 3.13 -5.99 -0.92
C ASP A 252 4.38 -6.67 -0.36
N ASP A 253 4.23 -7.37 0.76
CA ASP A 253 5.29 -8.10 1.45
C ASP A 253 5.77 -9.33 0.66
N LEU A 254 4.93 -9.95 -0.15
CA LEU A 254 5.34 -11.02 -1.06
C LEU A 254 6.10 -10.49 -2.29
N PHE A 255 5.72 -9.31 -2.78
CA PHE A 255 6.50 -8.64 -3.84
C PHE A 255 7.88 -8.18 -3.37
N GLN A 256 8.05 -7.89 -2.07
CA GLN A 256 9.38 -7.60 -1.49
C GLN A 256 10.34 -8.80 -1.53
N LEU A 257 9.82 -10.03 -1.65
CA LEU A 257 10.64 -11.23 -1.84
C LEU A 257 11.11 -11.39 -3.30
N SER A 258 10.43 -10.75 -4.25
CA SER A 258 10.75 -10.86 -5.67
C SER A 258 11.85 -9.89 -6.08
N LYS A 259 12.73 -10.36 -6.97
CA LYS A 259 13.71 -9.49 -7.65
C LYS A 259 13.07 -8.60 -8.71
N VAL A 260 11.89 -8.96 -9.20
CA VAL A 260 11.15 -8.16 -10.18
C VAL A 260 10.50 -6.97 -9.47
N PRO A 261 10.72 -5.73 -9.94
CA PRO A 261 10.08 -4.55 -9.34
C PRO A 261 8.55 -4.65 -9.34
N LYS A 262 7.95 -4.53 -8.16
CA LYS A 262 6.49 -4.56 -7.97
C LYS A 262 5.76 -3.56 -8.87
N GLN A 263 6.32 -2.36 -8.99
CA GLN A 263 5.73 -1.23 -9.70
C GLN A 263 5.47 -1.57 -11.17
N LYS A 264 6.33 -2.39 -11.80
CA LYS A 264 6.13 -2.83 -13.18
C LYS A 264 4.86 -3.67 -13.29
N THR A 265 4.71 -4.66 -12.41
CA THR A 265 3.53 -5.55 -12.37
C THR A 265 2.27 -4.78 -12.01
N GLU A 266 2.34 -3.93 -10.99
CA GLU A 266 1.21 -3.12 -10.51
C GLU A 266 0.75 -2.13 -11.58
N TYR A 267 1.67 -1.46 -12.27
CA TYR A 267 1.35 -0.56 -13.37
C TYR A 267 0.64 -1.28 -14.51
N VAL A 268 1.20 -2.40 -14.99
CA VAL A 268 0.62 -3.18 -16.10
C VAL A 268 -0.80 -3.64 -15.75
N ILE A 269 -1.00 -4.20 -14.55
CA ILE A 269 -2.32 -4.68 -14.13
C ILE A 269 -3.29 -3.50 -13.93
N SER A 270 -2.87 -2.43 -13.28
CA SER A 270 -3.72 -1.25 -13.02
C SER A 270 -4.15 -0.55 -14.32
N LYS A 271 -3.28 -0.52 -15.33
CA LYS A 271 -3.63 0.00 -16.65
C LYS A 271 -4.55 -0.94 -17.41
N ALA A 272 -4.32 -2.25 -17.34
CA ALA A 272 -5.18 -3.23 -17.99
C ALA A 272 -6.62 -3.17 -17.46
N ILE A 273 -6.80 -3.10 -16.13
CA ILE A 273 -8.14 -3.03 -15.53
C ILE A 273 -8.82 -1.68 -15.74
N GLY A 274 -8.07 -0.59 -15.94
CA GLY A 274 -8.64 0.73 -16.19
C GLY A 274 -9.50 0.78 -17.46
N ASN A 275 -9.27 -0.15 -18.39
CA ASN A 275 -10.02 -0.29 -19.64
C ASN A 275 -11.17 -1.32 -19.55
N LEU A 276 -11.34 -1.99 -18.41
CA LEU A 276 -12.29 -3.10 -18.24
C LEU A 276 -13.40 -2.77 -17.26
N SER A 277 -14.63 -3.13 -17.60
CA SER A 277 -15.78 -2.98 -16.69
C SER A 277 -15.79 -4.06 -15.59
N GLY A 278 -16.29 -3.73 -14.40
CA GLY A 278 -16.45 -4.69 -13.31
C GLY A 278 -15.22 -4.84 -12.38
N TYR A 279 -14.14 -4.10 -12.64
CA TYR A 279 -12.95 -4.09 -11.80
C TYR A 279 -12.98 -2.90 -10.82
N GLN A 280 -12.73 -3.17 -9.54
CA GLN A 280 -12.52 -2.14 -8.52
C GLN A 280 -11.06 -1.68 -8.51
N LEU A 281 -10.82 -0.49 -7.95
CA LEU A 281 -9.45 0.00 -7.73
C LEU A 281 -8.65 -1.03 -6.91
N PRO A 282 -7.40 -1.38 -7.32
CA PRO A 282 -6.58 -2.32 -6.58
C PRO A 282 -6.36 -1.87 -5.14
N LYS A 283 -6.39 -2.84 -4.22
CA LYS A 283 -6.04 -2.64 -2.82
C LYS A 283 -4.68 -3.27 -2.53
N HIS A 284 -4.10 -2.87 -1.41
CA HIS A 284 -2.84 -3.38 -0.91
C HIS A 284 -3.05 -4.08 0.43
N VAL A 285 -2.31 -5.17 0.65
CA VAL A 285 -2.34 -5.93 1.89
C VAL A 285 -0.93 -6.38 2.27
N ASN A 286 -0.64 -6.37 3.57
CA ASN A 286 0.50 -7.10 4.12
C ASN A 286 0.02 -8.50 4.53
N LEU A 287 0.26 -9.49 3.67
CA LEU A 287 -0.35 -10.81 3.79
C LEU A 287 0.23 -11.58 4.98
N GLY A 288 1.54 -11.53 5.18
CA GLY A 288 2.23 -12.18 6.29
C GLY A 288 1.72 -11.71 7.64
N GLN A 289 1.51 -10.40 7.82
CA GLN A 289 0.92 -9.86 9.05
C GLN A 289 -0.54 -10.33 9.21
N TYR A 290 -1.32 -10.36 8.13
CA TYR A 290 -2.70 -10.85 8.17
C TYR A 290 -2.77 -12.33 8.55
N ILE A 291 -1.91 -13.18 7.97
CA ILE A 291 -1.79 -14.60 8.32
C ILE A 291 -1.38 -14.76 9.78
N ALA A 292 -0.40 -14.00 10.25
CA ALA A 292 0.08 -14.07 11.64
C ALA A 292 -1.03 -13.79 12.67
N SER A 293 -1.99 -12.91 12.32
CA SER A 293 -3.13 -12.56 13.17
C SER A 293 -4.30 -13.54 13.06
N ASN A 294 -4.48 -14.25 11.94
CA ASN A 294 -5.67 -15.06 11.66
C ASN A 294 -5.41 -16.58 11.63
N VAL A 295 -4.16 -17.03 11.76
CA VAL A 295 -3.76 -18.45 11.81
C VAL A 295 -3.06 -18.73 13.16
N PRO A 296 -3.80 -18.80 14.28
CA PRO A 296 -3.21 -18.84 15.62
C PRO A 296 -2.36 -20.08 15.87
N SER A 297 -2.67 -21.22 15.24
CA SER A 297 -1.91 -22.46 15.43
C SER A 297 -0.50 -22.39 14.83
N LEU A 298 -0.22 -21.38 14.00
CA LEU A 298 1.10 -21.17 13.38
C LEU A 298 2.15 -20.64 14.37
N LYS A 299 1.73 -20.00 15.48
CA LYS A 299 2.64 -19.40 16.47
C LYS A 299 3.63 -20.41 17.07
N GLY A 300 3.24 -21.68 17.19
CA GLY A 300 4.12 -22.74 17.69
C GLY A 300 5.28 -23.11 16.75
N PHE A 301 5.30 -22.54 15.54
CA PHE A 301 6.32 -22.79 14.51
C PHE A 301 7.15 -21.54 14.20
N TYR A 302 7.01 -20.47 14.98
CA TYR A 302 7.81 -19.25 14.79
C TYR A 302 9.23 -19.46 15.33
N GLU A 303 10.22 -18.97 14.57
CA GLU A 303 11.57 -18.78 15.08
C GLU A 303 11.55 -17.65 16.14
N GLU A 304 12.33 -17.78 17.22
CA GLU A 304 12.45 -16.77 18.28
C GLU A 304 12.82 -15.41 17.67
N SER A 305 11.85 -14.50 17.55
CA SER A 305 12.04 -13.19 16.92
C SER A 305 11.18 -12.11 17.57
N THR A 306 11.66 -10.87 17.48
CA THR A 306 11.03 -9.67 18.04
C THR A 306 9.83 -9.22 17.19
N ASN A 307 8.87 -8.53 17.82
CA ASN A 307 7.54 -8.18 17.30
C ASN A 307 7.47 -7.54 15.88
N LEU A 308 8.56 -7.00 15.33
CA LEU A 308 8.61 -6.39 13.99
C LEU A 308 8.80 -7.41 12.83
N GLN A 309 9.19 -8.66 13.12
CA GLN A 309 9.43 -9.71 12.12
C GLN A 309 8.25 -10.71 11.96
N ASN A 310 7.16 -10.50 12.70
CA ASN A 310 6.06 -11.46 12.82
C ASN A 310 5.46 -11.89 11.47
N GLY A 311 5.34 -11.00 10.48
CA GLY A 311 4.78 -11.33 9.16
C GLY A 311 5.67 -12.27 8.33
N THR A 312 6.97 -11.96 8.22
CA THR A 312 7.93 -12.81 7.50
C THR A 312 8.13 -14.14 8.21
N SER A 313 8.17 -14.14 9.56
CA SER A 313 8.24 -15.36 10.36
C SER A 313 7.02 -16.25 10.15
N ALA A 314 5.81 -15.67 10.04
CA ALA A 314 4.60 -16.43 9.72
C ALA A 314 4.66 -17.06 8.33
N LEU A 315 5.10 -16.33 7.31
CA LEU A 315 5.24 -16.87 5.95
C LEU A 315 6.25 -18.03 5.89
N LYS A 316 7.41 -17.88 6.55
CA LYS A 316 8.41 -18.94 6.69
C LYS A 316 7.83 -20.16 7.41
N ALA A 317 7.19 -19.96 8.56
CA ALA A 317 6.56 -21.02 9.33
C ALA A 317 5.51 -21.78 8.49
N LEU A 318 4.70 -21.06 7.71
CA LEU A 318 3.71 -21.68 6.81
C LEU A 318 4.37 -22.59 5.77
N SER A 319 5.48 -22.13 5.16
CA SER A 319 6.24 -22.93 4.20
C SER A 319 6.85 -24.19 4.84
N SER A 320 7.38 -24.08 6.07
CA SER A 320 7.90 -25.21 6.83
C SER A 320 6.82 -26.22 7.19
N VAL A 321 5.62 -25.75 7.55
CA VAL A 321 4.45 -26.61 7.82
C VAL A 321 4.03 -27.36 6.55
N MET A 322 3.97 -26.68 5.40
CA MET A 322 3.66 -27.31 4.12
C MET A 322 4.65 -28.44 3.78
N VAL A 323 5.96 -28.17 3.88
CA VAL A 323 7.00 -29.17 3.59
C VAL A 323 6.95 -30.33 4.61
N SER A 324 6.64 -30.04 5.88
CA SER A 324 6.50 -31.08 6.91
C SER A 324 5.31 -32.00 6.62
N LEU A 325 4.19 -31.42 6.17
CA LEU A 325 3.00 -32.17 5.78
C LEU A 325 3.26 -33.04 4.55
N GLN A 326 3.91 -32.47 3.53
CA GLN A 326 4.33 -33.20 2.33
C GLN A 326 5.18 -34.43 2.71
N ARG A 327 6.23 -34.23 3.50
CA ARG A 327 7.14 -35.31 3.85
C ARG A 327 6.49 -36.39 4.72
N TYR A 328 5.60 -35.99 5.64
CA TYR A 328 4.85 -36.92 6.47
C TYR A 328 3.95 -37.83 5.63
N GLU A 329 3.18 -37.25 4.71
CA GLU A 329 2.27 -38.01 3.84
C GLU A 329 3.04 -38.85 2.83
N PHE A 330 4.10 -38.30 2.24
CA PHE A 330 5.01 -39.03 1.37
C PHE A 330 5.57 -40.28 2.07
N LYS A 331 6.05 -40.13 3.32
CA LYS A 331 6.50 -41.25 4.14
C LYS A 331 5.40 -42.29 4.31
N LYS A 332 4.17 -41.87 4.67
CA LYS A 332 3.06 -42.81 4.83
C LYS A 332 2.73 -43.58 3.56
N ASN A 333 2.88 -42.95 2.39
CA ASN A 333 2.54 -43.56 1.11
C ASN A 333 3.63 -44.50 0.61
N HIS A 334 4.90 -44.15 0.83
CA HIS A 334 6.02 -44.75 0.07
C HIS A 334 7.14 -45.34 0.93
N GLU A 335 7.07 -45.27 2.27
CA GLU A 335 8.14 -45.76 3.16
C GLU A 335 8.49 -47.24 2.95
N GLU A 336 7.47 -48.09 2.79
CA GLU A 336 7.66 -49.53 2.58
C GLU A 336 8.45 -49.80 1.29
N TRP A 337 8.06 -49.16 0.19
CA TRP A 337 8.72 -49.29 -1.10
C TRP A 337 10.15 -48.75 -1.06
N ILE A 338 10.37 -47.56 -0.47
CA ILE A 338 11.71 -46.98 -0.34
C ILE A 338 12.66 -47.90 0.45
N LYS A 339 12.18 -48.50 1.55
CA LYS A 339 13.00 -49.39 2.39
C LYS A 339 13.30 -50.74 1.74
N SER A 340 12.31 -51.31 1.05
CA SER A 340 12.42 -52.64 0.43
C SER A 340 13.23 -52.59 -0.87
N VAL A 341 12.92 -51.66 -1.76
CA VAL A 341 13.50 -51.58 -3.11
C VAL A 341 14.82 -50.81 -3.12
N LYS A 342 14.99 -49.83 -2.23
CA LYS A 342 16.17 -48.93 -2.18
C LYS A 342 16.47 -48.33 -3.56
N PRO A 343 15.54 -47.56 -4.13
CA PRO A 343 15.64 -47.09 -5.50
C PRO A 343 16.87 -46.20 -5.71
N LYS A 344 17.37 -46.20 -6.93
CA LYS A 344 18.44 -45.27 -7.33
C LYS A 344 17.85 -43.87 -7.54
N LEU A 345 18.25 -42.92 -6.71
CA LEU A 345 17.77 -41.53 -6.71
C LEU A 345 18.91 -40.54 -6.97
N ALA A 346 18.61 -39.39 -7.58
CA ALA A 346 19.54 -38.28 -7.66
C ALA A 346 19.95 -37.80 -6.26
N PRO A 347 21.18 -37.27 -6.05
CA PRO A 347 21.66 -36.88 -4.71
C PRO A 347 20.72 -35.93 -3.96
N ASP A 348 20.18 -34.91 -4.63
CA ASP A 348 19.28 -33.93 -4.02
C ASP A 348 17.93 -34.54 -3.64
N VAL A 349 17.35 -35.37 -4.52
CA VAL A 349 16.09 -36.09 -4.26
C VAL A 349 16.30 -37.11 -3.13
N SER A 350 17.41 -37.85 -3.16
CA SER A 350 17.79 -38.80 -2.12
C SER A 350 17.86 -38.13 -0.76
N ASN A 351 18.42 -36.92 -0.66
CA ASN A 351 18.45 -36.17 0.60
C ASN A 351 17.03 -35.83 1.09
N HIS A 352 16.14 -35.39 0.20
CA HIS A 352 14.76 -35.03 0.57
C HIS A 352 13.95 -36.26 0.99
N VAL A 353 14.08 -37.37 0.26
CA VAL A 353 13.44 -38.65 0.59
C VAL A 353 13.97 -39.21 1.91
N LEU A 354 15.28 -39.22 2.12
CA LEU A 354 15.87 -39.70 3.38
C LEU A 354 15.43 -38.87 4.58
N VAL A 355 15.38 -37.54 4.45
CA VAL A 355 14.81 -36.68 5.49
C VAL A 355 13.33 -37.04 5.71
N ALA A 356 12.55 -37.20 4.64
CA ALA A 356 11.15 -37.56 4.75
C ALA A 356 10.93 -38.87 5.53
N ILE A 357 11.68 -39.93 5.18
CA ILE A 357 11.59 -41.26 5.78
C ILE A 357 12.12 -41.29 7.22
N ASN A 358 13.24 -40.64 7.51
CA ASN A 358 13.91 -40.75 8.80
C ASN A 358 13.34 -39.82 9.88
N THR A 359 12.67 -38.73 9.49
CA THR A 359 12.05 -37.82 10.46
C THR A 359 10.87 -38.47 11.17
N LYS A 360 10.80 -38.24 12.49
CA LYS A 360 9.60 -38.50 13.31
C LYS A 360 8.72 -37.27 13.26
N TYR A 361 7.45 -37.45 12.90
CA TYR A 361 6.49 -36.36 12.79
C TYR A 361 5.61 -36.33 14.03
N GLU A 362 5.91 -35.38 14.91
CA GLU A 362 5.07 -35.03 16.04
C GLU A 362 4.08 -33.92 15.62
N ASN A 363 3.00 -33.72 16.38
CA ASN A 363 2.04 -32.63 16.13
C ASN A 363 1.33 -32.63 14.77
N ILE A 364 1.16 -33.79 14.13
CA ILE A 364 0.45 -33.94 12.83
C ILE A 364 -0.94 -33.28 12.83
N LYS A 365 -1.70 -33.43 13.93
CA LYS A 365 -3.02 -32.79 14.10
C LYS A 365 -2.94 -31.27 13.96
N THR A 366 -1.87 -30.66 14.45
CA THR A 366 -1.63 -29.21 14.35
C THR A 366 -1.33 -28.81 12.90
N LEU A 367 -0.59 -29.61 12.13
CA LEU A 367 -0.32 -29.32 10.71
C LEU A 367 -1.63 -29.23 9.90
N TYR A 368 -2.53 -30.21 10.07
CA TYR A 368 -3.85 -30.17 9.43
C TYR A 368 -4.72 -29.02 9.95
N LYS A 369 -4.64 -28.70 11.24
CA LYS A 369 -5.37 -27.57 11.82
C LYS A 369 -4.93 -26.25 11.18
N ILE A 370 -3.63 -26.04 10.99
CA ILE A 370 -3.07 -24.85 10.30
C ILE A 370 -3.61 -24.75 8.87
N ARG A 371 -3.72 -25.88 8.15
CA ARG A 371 -4.32 -25.91 6.81
C ARG A 371 -5.77 -25.40 6.82
N SER A 372 -6.58 -25.89 7.76
CA SER A 372 -7.99 -25.45 7.91
C SER A 372 -8.09 -23.97 8.29
N GLU A 373 -7.26 -23.50 9.23
CA GLU A 373 -7.19 -22.08 9.61
C GLU A 373 -6.74 -21.21 8.43
N MET A 374 -5.75 -21.64 7.65
CA MET A 374 -5.27 -20.92 6.47
C MET A 374 -6.34 -20.81 5.38
N ARG A 375 -7.15 -21.86 5.17
CA ARG A 375 -8.30 -21.81 4.26
C ARG A 375 -9.32 -20.77 4.72
N ALA A 376 -9.70 -20.79 5.99
CA ALA A 376 -10.65 -19.83 6.56
C ALA A 376 -10.11 -18.38 6.49
N CYS A 377 -8.81 -18.22 6.76
CA CYS A 377 -8.10 -16.93 6.68
C CYS A 377 -8.21 -16.32 5.27
N LEU A 378 -7.87 -17.07 4.21
CA LEU A 378 -7.98 -16.53 2.84
C LEU A 378 -9.42 -16.36 2.39
N GLN A 379 -10.35 -17.23 2.80
CA GLN A 379 -11.78 -17.04 2.52
C GLN A 379 -12.29 -15.71 3.10
N SER A 380 -11.88 -15.38 4.33
CA SER A 380 -12.26 -14.13 5.01
C SER A 380 -11.66 -12.90 4.32
N LEU A 381 -10.40 -13.00 3.90
CA LEU A 381 -9.69 -11.91 3.22
C LEU A 381 -10.27 -11.61 1.83
N LEU A 382 -10.47 -12.65 1.02
CA LEU A 382 -10.86 -12.51 -0.37
C LEU A 382 -12.37 -12.35 -0.53
N LYS A 383 -13.17 -12.97 0.34
CA LYS A 383 -14.63 -13.04 0.21
C LYS A 383 -15.00 -13.58 -1.18
N ASP A 384 -16.14 -13.16 -1.71
CA ASP A 384 -16.70 -13.66 -2.97
C ASP A 384 -16.14 -13.01 -4.25
N ASP A 385 -15.47 -11.86 -4.12
CA ASP A 385 -15.04 -11.00 -5.24
C ASP A 385 -13.53 -10.72 -5.27
N GLY A 386 -12.78 -11.19 -4.27
CA GLY A 386 -11.37 -10.89 -4.09
C GLY A 386 -10.43 -11.79 -4.89
N ILE A 387 -9.42 -11.17 -5.48
CA ILE A 387 -8.31 -11.85 -6.15
C ILE A 387 -7.01 -11.33 -5.56
N LEU A 388 -6.25 -12.20 -4.92
CA LEU A 388 -4.93 -11.90 -4.42
C LEU A 388 -3.93 -11.94 -5.59
N VAL A 389 -3.10 -10.91 -5.68
CA VAL A 389 -2.05 -10.76 -6.67
C VAL A 389 -0.70 -10.89 -5.98
N ILE A 390 0.09 -11.89 -6.38
CA ILE A 390 1.42 -12.18 -5.82
C ILE A 390 2.40 -12.50 -6.96
N PRO A 391 3.73 -12.33 -6.79
CA PRO A 391 4.68 -12.89 -7.75
C PRO A 391 4.57 -14.43 -7.74
N THR A 392 4.59 -15.09 -8.90
CA THR A 392 4.55 -16.57 -8.93
C THR A 392 5.84 -17.17 -8.38
N VAL A 393 6.97 -16.56 -8.76
CA VAL A 393 8.32 -16.95 -8.34
C VAL A 393 9.09 -15.71 -7.89
N ALA A 394 9.94 -15.88 -6.88
CA ALA A 394 10.75 -14.79 -6.33
C ALA A 394 12.03 -14.54 -7.14
N ASP A 395 12.59 -15.62 -7.70
CA ASP A 395 13.88 -15.64 -8.37
C ASP A 395 13.74 -16.12 -9.82
N PRO A 396 14.59 -15.62 -10.74
CA PRO A 396 14.68 -16.18 -12.09
C PRO A 396 15.17 -17.63 -12.04
N PRO A 397 14.91 -18.43 -13.09
CA PRO A 397 15.44 -19.79 -13.17
C PRO A 397 16.97 -19.77 -13.10
N PHE A 398 17.55 -20.83 -12.56
CA PHE A 398 19.01 -20.98 -12.46
C PHE A 398 19.56 -21.80 -13.62
N LYS A 399 20.87 -21.65 -13.89
CA LYS A 399 21.53 -22.34 -15.01
C LYS A 399 21.63 -23.84 -14.75
N LEU A 400 21.40 -24.63 -15.80
CA LEU A 400 21.61 -26.08 -15.80
C LEU A 400 23.04 -26.42 -15.35
N ASN A 401 23.18 -27.46 -14.52
CA ASN A 401 24.48 -27.95 -14.01
C ASN A 401 25.32 -26.89 -13.26
N ALA A 402 24.69 -25.87 -12.68
CA ALA A 402 25.42 -24.92 -11.84
C ALA A 402 26.07 -25.64 -10.65
N LYS A 403 27.37 -25.38 -10.40
CA LYS A 403 28.13 -25.99 -9.28
C LYS A 403 27.51 -25.72 -7.90
N LYS A 404 26.74 -24.65 -7.79
CA LYS A 404 25.83 -24.36 -6.68
C LYS A 404 24.42 -24.50 -7.25
N GLY A 405 23.67 -25.52 -6.86
CA GLY A 405 22.27 -25.71 -7.24
C GLY A 405 21.36 -24.63 -6.61
N TYR A 406 20.07 -24.95 -6.44
CA TYR A 406 19.13 -24.05 -5.75
C TYR A 406 19.66 -23.69 -4.36
N SER A 407 19.92 -22.41 -4.09
CA SER A 407 20.30 -21.98 -2.74
C SER A 407 19.14 -22.20 -1.78
N THR A 408 19.44 -22.51 -0.52
CA THR A 408 18.42 -22.69 0.53
C THR A 408 17.48 -21.49 0.59
N GLU A 409 18.03 -20.27 0.57
CA GLU A 409 17.23 -19.04 0.59
C GLU A 409 16.28 -18.90 -0.61
N SER A 410 16.72 -19.27 -1.82
CA SER A 410 15.85 -19.21 -3.01
C SER A 410 14.74 -20.24 -2.91
N ARG A 411 15.05 -21.43 -2.35
CA ARG A 411 14.06 -22.49 -2.12
C ARG A 411 13.02 -22.04 -1.11
N ASP A 412 13.45 -21.43 -0.02
CA ASP A 412 12.56 -20.92 1.03
C ASP A 412 11.61 -19.85 0.47
N ARG A 413 12.11 -18.91 -0.35
CA ARG A 413 11.25 -17.93 -1.03
C ARG A 413 10.25 -18.58 -1.98
N ALA A 414 10.66 -19.61 -2.74
CA ALA A 414 9.75 -20.34 -3.61
C ALA A 414 8.63 -21.04 -2.81
N PHE A 415 8.97 -21.66 -1.67
CA PHE A 415 8.00 -22.32 -0.80
C PHE A 415 7.09 -21.36 -0.03
N ILE A 416 7.55 -20.15 0.28
CA ILE A 416 6.69 -19.10 0.84
C ILE A 416 5.58 -18.75 -0.16
N LEU A 417 5.94 -18.47 -1.42
CA LEU A 417 4.96 -18.11 -2.45
C LEU A 417 4.04 -19.27 -2.77
N SER A 418 4.59 -20.49 -2.90
CA SER A 418 3.79 -21.65 -3.24
C SER A 418 2.90 -22.12 -2.06
N GLY A 419 3.33 -21.87 -0.83
CA GLY A 419 2.61 -22.19 0.40
C GLY A 419 1.27 -21.51 0.57
N ILE A 420 1.06 -20.32 -0.02
CA ILE A 420 -0.20 -19.57 0.10
C ILE A 420 -1.38 -20.38 -0.44
N ALA A 421 -1.33 -20.84 -1.69
CA ALA A 421 -2.38 -21.69 -2.27
C ALA A 421 -2.26 -23.15 -1.85
N GLY A 422 -1.03 -23.66 -1.60
CA GLY A 422 -0.81 -25.03 -1.15
C GLY A 422 -1.51 -25.33 0.19
N MET A 423 -1.33 -24.43 1.18
CA MET A 423 -1.89 -24.59 2.52
C MET A 423 -3.35 -24.14 2.65
N SER A 424 -3.80 -23.12 1.91
CA SER A 424 -5.22 -22.73 1.91
C SER A 424 -6.09 -23.68 1.06
N GLY A 425 -5.50 -24.33 0.06
CA GLY A 425 -6.22 -25.06 -0.97
C GLY A 425 -6.92 -24.17 -1.99
N CYS A 426 -6.65 -22.86 -2.00
CA CYS A 426 -7.21 -21.92 -2.97
C CYS A 426 -6.80 -22.24 -4.42
N CYS A 427 -7.62 -21.80 -5.38
CA CYS A 427 -7.29 -21.88 -6.79
C CYS A 427 -6.30 -20.77 -7.18
N GLN A 428 -5.38 -21.08 -8.11
CA GLN A 428 -4.33 -20.16 -8.53
C GLN A 428 -4.05 -20.30 -10.04
N VAL A 429 -3.95 -19.18 -10.74
CA VAL A 429 -3.48 -19.13 -12.12
C VAL A 429 -2.19 -18.31 -12.19
N THR A 430 -1.16 -18.92 -12.77
CA THR A 430 0.08 -18.28 -13.19
C THR A 430 -0.13 -17.65 -14.56
N ILE A 431 0.09 -16.35 -14.66
CA ILE A 431 -0.13 -15.53 -15.86
C ILE A 431 1.22 -14.97 -16.32
N PRO A 432 1.68 -15.28 -17.54
CA PRO A 432 2.92 -14.71 -18.08
C PRO A 432 2.75 -13.21 -18.39
N LEU A 433 3.72 -12.39 -17.95
CA LEU A 433 3.74 -10.92 -18.08
C LEU A 433 4.95 -10.41 -18.89
N GLY A 434 5.46 -11.22 -19.81
CA GLY A 434 6.62 -10.87 -20.64
C GLY A 434 7.96 -11.19 -19.96
N LYS A 435 8.96 -10.32 -20.16
CA LYS A 435 10.34 -10.55 -19.72
C LYS A 435 10.93 -9.39 -18.91
N HIS A 436 11.87 -9.69 -18.02
CA HIS A 436 12.75 -8.75 -17.33
C HIS A 436 14.12 -9.39 -17.18
N ASP A 437 15.17 -8.64 -17.52
CA ASP A 437 16.55 -9.11 -17.60
C ASP A 437 16.71 -10.40 -18.41
N GLY A 438 15.95 -10.50 -19.51
CA GLY A 438 15.92 -11.66 -20.39
C GLY A 438 15.18 -12.89 -19.84
N CYS A 439 14.74 -12.87 -18.57
CA CYS A 439 14.00 -13.96 -17.94
C CYS A 439 12.48 -13.75 -18.05
N PRO A 440 11.68 -14.81 -18.25
CA PRO A 440 10.23 -14.72 -18.16
C PRO A 440 9.77 -14.21 -16.78
N ILE A 441 8.77 -13.33 -16.77
CA ILE A 441 8.07 -12.90 -15.56
C ILE A 441 6.66 -13.46 -15.60
N SER A 442 6.15 -13.85 -14.44
CA SER A 442 4.75 -14.17 -14.27
C SER A 442 4.20 -13.62 -12.95
N VAL A 443 2.90 -13.37 -12.95
CA VAL A 443 2.12 -13.05 -11.75
C VAL A 443 1.16 -14.18 -11.44
N SER A 444 0.86 -14.37 -10.18
CA SER A 444 -0.14 -15.32 -9.72
C SER A 444 -1.39 -14.59 -9.25
N PHE A 445 -2.52 -15.01 -9.79
CA PHE A 445 -3.84 -14.63 -9.30
C PHE A 445 -4.39 -15.79 -8.48
N ILE A 446 -4.73 -15.52 -7.22
CA ILE A 446 -5.27 -16.50 -6.28
C ILE A 446 -6.66 -16.04 -5.87
N SER A 447 -7.65 -16.92 -6.01
CA SER A 447 -9.00 -16.70 -5.50
C SER A 447 -9.35 -17.75 -4.45
N TYR A 448 -10.40 -17.50 -3.67
CA TYR A 448 -10.82 -18.37 -2.59
C TYR A 448 -11.15 -19.80 -3.07
N HIS A 449 -11.17 -20.76 -2.13
CA HIS A 449 -11.44 -22.17 -2.44
C HIS A 449 -12.84 -22.34 -3.07
N GLY A 450 -12.90 -23.02 -4.22
CA GLY A 450 -14.13 -23.22 -5.01
C GLY A 450 -14.43 -22.09 -6.02
N ALA A 451 -13.62 -21.03 -6.06
CA ALA A 451 -13.78 -19.90 -6.99
C ALA A 451 -13.14 -20.12 -8.36
N ASP A 452 -12.85 -21.37 -8.73
CA ASP A 452 -12.07 -21.75 -9.91
C ASP A 452 -12.61 -21.14 -11.20
N LYS A 453 -13.93 -21.25 -11.42
CA LYS A 453 -14.60 -20.67 -12.58
C LYS A 453 -14.40 -19.16 -12.65
N PHE A 454 -14.64 -18.47 -11.53
CA PHE A 454 -14.49 -17.03 -11.42
C PHE A 454 -13.06 -16.58 -11.74
N LEU A 455 -12.07 -17.34 -11.28
CA LEU A 455 -10.67 -17.06 -11.56
C LEU A 455 -10.33 -17.26 -13.05
N LEU A 456 -10.76 -18.37 -13.65
CA LEU A 456 -10.56 -18.65 -15.08
C LEU A 456 -11.25 -17.62 -15.98
N ASP A 457 -12.50 -17.27 -15.67
CA ASP A 457 -13.27 -16.22 -16.38
C ASP A 457 -12.54 -14.87 -16.29
N THR A 458 -11.99 -14.54 -15.12
CA THR A 458 -11.24 -13.29 -14.92
C THR A 458 -9.95 -13.26 -15.74
N VAL A 459 -9.23 -14.39 -15.83
CA VAL A 459 -8.01 -14.48 -16.64
C VAL A 459 -8.35 -14.32 -18.12
N LEU A 460 -9.38 -15.00 -18.61
CA LEU A 460 -9.81 -14.90 -20.01
C LEU A 460 -10.23 -13.47 -20.39
N ASP A 461 -11.01 -12.82 -19.53
CA ASP A 461 -11.50 -11.45 -19.72
C ASP A 461 -10.35 -10.41 -19.78
N MET A 462 -9.37 -10.55 -18.89
CA MET A 462 -8.34 -9.53 -18.71
C MET A 462 -7.09 -9.72 -19.57
N TYR A 463 -6.83 -10.93 -20.09
CA TYR A 463 -5.52 -11.25 -20.66
C TYR A 463 -5.16 -10.43 -21.91
N SER A 464 -6.13 -10.14 -22.79
CA SER A 464 -5.89 -9.31 -23.98
C SER A 464 -5.40 -7.91 -23.60
N SER A 465 -6.06 -7.28 -22.62
CA SER A 465 -5.68 -5.97 -22.07
C SER A 465 -4.33 -6.02 -21.36
N LEU A 466 -4.02 -7.12 -20.64
CA LEU A 466 -2.69 -7.30 -20.05
C LEU A 466 -1.58 -7.34 -21.11
N GLN A 467 -1.76 -8.14 -22.17
CA GLN A 467 -0.73 -8.26 -23.21
C GLN A 467 -0.50 -6.94 -23.95
N GLU A 468 -1.55 -6.17 -24.19
CA GLU A 468 -1.43 -4.81 -24.76
C GLU A 468 -0.56 -3.92 -23.87
N GLN A 469 -0.84 -3.87 -22.56
CA GLN A 469 -0.07 -3.06 -21.62
C GLN A 469 1.38 -3.56 -21.46
N VAL A 470 1.61 -4.87 -21.48
CA VAL A 470 2.97 -5.45 -21.49
C VAL A 470 3.73 -5.02 -22.74
N GLY A 471 3.08 -5.01 -23.91
CA GLY A 471 3.67 -4.53 -25.16
C GLY A 471 4.08 -3.06 -25.09
N ILE A 472 3.19 -2.21 -24.56
CA ILE A 472 3.47 -0.78 -24.36
C ILE A 472 4.65 -0.57 -23.42
N VAL A 473 4.65 -1.25 -22.26
CA VAL A 473 5.70 -1.15 -21.24
C VAL A 473 7.05 -1.67 -21.75
N SER A 474 7.05 -2.70 -22.60
CA SER A 474 8.28 -3.24 -23.18
C SER A 474 8.90 -2.32 -24.24
N ASN A 475 8.11 -1.42 -24.82
CA ASN A 475 8.53 -0.42 -25.82
C ASN A 475 8.90 0.94 -25.20
N LEU A 476 8.53 1.19 -23.94
CA LEU A 476 8.97 2.36 -23.19
C LEU A 476 10.45 2.20 -22.80
N ALA A 477 11.18 3.32 -22.71
CA ALA A 477 12.51 3.33 -22.10
C ALA A 477 12.47 2.59 -20.76
N PRO A 478 13.54 1.88 -20.35
CA PRO A 478 13.56 1.15 -19.09
C PRO A 478 12.96 2.03 -18.00
N PHE A 479 11.96 1.52 -17.28
CA PHE A 479 11.70 2.05 -15.94
C PHE A 479 13.08 2.14 -15.27
N PRO A 480 13.45 3.29 -14.65
CA PRO A 480 14.75 3.42 -14.01
C PRO A 480 15.03 2.13 -13.24
N ASP A 481 16.13 1.45 -13.54
CA ASP A 481 16.48 0.16 -12.94
C ASP A 481 16.56 0.34 -11.42
N THR A 482 15.43 0.15 -10.74
CA THR A 482 15.32 0.14 -9.29
C THR A 482 15.19 -1.30 -8.86
N ASN A 483 16.23 -2.10 -9.12
CA ASN A 483 16.55 -3.27 -8.31
C ASN A 483 18.02 -3.71 -8.52
N GLY A 484 18.90 -2.80 -8.15
CA GLY A 484 20.32 -3.03 -7.91
C GLY A 484 20.88 -1.80 -7.21
N ASN A 485 20.50 -1.63 -5.94
CA ASN A 485 20.28 -0.38 -5.20
C ASN A 485 18.89 0.19 -5.49
N MET A 486 17.97 0.03 -4.53
CA MET A 486 17.10 1.15 -4.20
C MET A 486 18.06 2.34 -4.09
N ASP A 487 17.96 3.30 -5.02
CA ASP A 487 18.82 4.48 -5.05
C ASP A 487 18.94 4.90 -3.59
N ALA A 488 20.14 4.84 -3.00
CA ALA A 488 20.24 4.89 -1.53
C ALA A 488 19.56 6.17 -1.02
N SER A 489 19.50 7.19 -1.87
CA SER A 489 18.64 8.38 -1.82
C SER A 489 17.14 8.13 -1.65
N GLU A 490 16.49 7.25 -2.42
CA GLU A 490 15.07 6.88 -2.32
C GLU A 490 14.78 6.04 -1.06
N LEU A 491 15.67 5.12 -0.67
CA LEU A 491 15.55 4.42 0.62
C LEU A 491 15.67 5.41 1.78
N LEU A 492 16.62 6.33 1.71
CA LEU A 492 16.81 7.38 2.70
C LEU A 492 15.64 8.36 2.69
N LYS A 493 15.03 8.66 1.54
CA LYS A 493 13.78 9.42 1.43
C LYS A 493 12.64 8.70 2.13
N GLU A 494 12.44 7.40 1.91
CA GLU A 494 11.39 6.66 2.61
C GLU A 494 11.67 6.50 4.11
N LYS A 495 12.93 6.32 4.52
CA LYS A 495 13.33 6.38 5.94
C LYS A 495 13.08 7.77 6.53
N GLY A 496 13.33 8.83 5.76
CA GLY A 496 13.01 10.20 6.09
C GLY A 496 11.51 10.42 6.24
N ASN A 497 10.70 9.88 5.33
CA ASN A 497 9.24 9.92 5.36
C ASN A 497 8.70 9.17 6.59
N ALA A 498 9.27 8.00 6.90
CA ALA A 498 8.90 7.21 8.08
C ALA A 498 9.30 7.93 9.38
N ALA A 499 10.50 8.52 9.44
CA ALA A 499 10.94 9.33 10.57
C ALA A 499 10.06 10.59 10.75
N PHE A 500 9.67 11.24 9.64
CA PHE A 500 8.75 12.37 9.64
C PHE A 500 7.36 11.95 10.15
N LYS A 501 6.80 10.85 9.66
CA LYS A 501 5.53 10.28 10.18
C LYS A 501 5.64 9.88 11.66
N GLY A 502 6.80 9.39 12.08
CA GLY A 502 7.13 9.06 13.47
C GLY A 502 7.48 10.27 14.35
N LYS A 503 7.34 11.51 13.85
CA LYS A 503 7.69 12.77 14.53
C LYS A 503 9.14 12.89 14.98
N GLN A 504 10.06 12.15 14.36
CA GLN A 504 11.50 12.19 14.61
C GLN A 504 12.17 13.17 13.61
N TRP A 505 11.87 14.46 13.74
CA TRP A 505 12.21 15.50 12.75
C TRP A 505 13.71 15.61 12.45
N ASN A 506 14.57 15.61 13.49
CA ASN A 506 16.02 15.65 13.33
C ASN A 506 16.57 14.45 12.53
N LYS A 507 16.02 13.25 12.77
CA LYS A 507 16.40 12.06 11.99
C LYS A 507 15.85 12.13 10.56
N ALA A 508 14.65 12.69 10.36
CA ALA A 508 14.10 12.91 9.03
C ALA A 508 14.98 13.87 8.22
N VAL A 509 15.42 15.00 8.82
CA VAL A 509 16.39 15.93 8.21
C VAL A 509 17.68 15.22 7.84
N ASN A 510 18.25 14.39 8.73
CA ASN A 510 19.47 13.66 8.45
C ASN A 510 19.30 12.70 7.27
N TYR A 511 18.22 11.91 7.24
CA TYR A 511 17.97 10.98 6.14
C TYR A 511 17.74 11.71 4.81
N TYR A 512 16.99 12.81 4.76
CA TYR A 512 16.85 13.59 3.53
C TYR A 512 18.17 14.27 3.12
N THR A 513 19.01 14.68 4.07
CA THR A 513 20.32 15.26 3.78
C THR A 513 21.26 14.24 3.16
N GLU A 514 21.29 13.02 3.71
CA GLU A 514 22.03 11.91 3.08
C GLU A 514 21.43 11.55 1.72
N ALA A 515 20.11 11.63 1.54
CA ALA A 515 19.48 11.43 0.23
C ALA A 515 19.91 12.48 -0.81
N ILE A 516 20.00 13.74 -0.40
CA ILE A 516 20.45 14.86 -1.24
C ILE A 516 21.93 14.72 -1.61
N LYS A 517 22.78 14.23 -0.70
CA LYS A 517 24.21 13.96 -1.00
C LYS A 517 24.37 12.93 -2.11
N LEU A 518 23.46 11.96 -2.17
CA LEU A 518 23.48 10.88 -3.15
C LEU A 518 22.84 11.29 -4.48
N ASN A 519 21.77 12.08 -4.43
CA ASN A 519 21.12 12.62 -5.63
C ASN A 519 20.54 14.02 -5.38
N GLY A 520 21.37 15.04 -5.61
CA GLY A 520 21.04 16.46 -5.40
C GLY A 520 20.22 17.11 -6.50
N THR A 521 19.75 16.35 -7.50
CA THR A 521 18.93 16.89 -8.61
C THR A 521 17.42 16.72 -8.38
N ASN A 522 17.02 15.93 -7.38
CA ASN A 522 15.61 15.66 -7.10
C ASN A 522 14.98 16.74 -6.20
N ALA A 523 14.07 17.54 -6.77
CA ALA A 523 13.34 18.59 -6.07
C ALA A 523 12.55 18.09 -4.84
N THR A 524 12.14 16.81 -4.84
CA THR A 524 11.32 16.23 -3.77
C THR A 524 12.08 16.10 -2.45
N TYR A 525 13.38 15.80 -2.48
CA TYR A 525 14.16 15.67 -1.24
C TYR A 525 14.31 17.01 -0.53
N TYR A 526 14.62 18.07 -1.28
CA TYR A 526 14.64 19.43 -0.76
C TYR A 526 13.27 19.86 -0.24
N CYS A 527 12.19 19.56 -0.98
CA CYS A 527 10.84 19.87 -0.52
C CYS A 527 10.48 19.15 0.79
N ASN A 528 10.83 17.86 0.93
CA ASN A 528 10.53 17.07 2.13
C ASN A 528 11.44 17.43 3.33
N ARG A 529 12.70 17.79 3.08
CA ARG A 529 13.58 18.32 4.12
C ARG A 529 13.12 19.69 4.59
N ALA A 530 12.66 20.55 3.69
CA ALA A 530 12.03 21.82 4.06
C ALA A 530 10.81 21.62 4.97
N ALA A 531 9.99 20.59 4.72
CA ALA A 531 8.90 20.26 5.64
C ALA A 531 9.42 19.87 7.03
N ALA A 532 10.48 19.07 7.12
CA ALA A 532 11.09 18.72 8.40
C ALA A 532 11.72 19.93 9.11
N TYR A 533 12.28 20.90 8.36
CA TYR A 533 12.76 22.15 8.90
C TYR A 533 11.64 23.08 9.39
N LEU A 534 10.50 23.10 8.71
CA LEU A 534 9.31 23.82 9.19
C LEU A 534 8.83 23.26 10.54
N GLU A 535 8.80 21.93 10.70
CA GLU A 535 8.45 21.28 11.98
C GLU A 535 9.50 21.52 13.10
N LEU A 536 10.75 21.83 12.73
CA LEU A 536 11.84 22.18 13.66
C LEU A 536 11.92 23.69 13.97
N GLY A 537 11.13 24.53 13.30
CA GLY A 537 11.22 26.00 13.42
C GLY A 537 12.43 26.62 12.71
N CYS A 538 13.13 25.87 11.86
CA CYS A 538 14.29 26.34 11.09
C CYS A 538 13.83 27.01 9.78
N PHE A 539 13.14 28.14 9.90
CA PHE A 539 12.42 28.76 8.77
C PHE A 539 13.34 29.28 7.65
N GLN A 540 14.55 29.72 7.98
CA GLN A 540 15.53 30.19 6.99
C GLN A 540 16.03 29.03 6.10
N GLN A 541 16.41 27.91 6.72
CA GLN A 541 16.81 26.70 6.00
C GLN A 541 15.65 26.10 5.18
N ALA A 542 14.41 26.20 5.68
CA ALA A 542 13.22 25.76 4.94
C ALA A 542 12.97 26.61 3.68
N GLU A 543 13.18 27.93 3.74
CA GLU A 543 13.04 28.82 2.58
C GLU A 543 14.09 28.52 1.49
N GLU A 544 15.34 28.30 1.90
CA GLU A 544 16.45 27.94 1.01
C GLU A 544 16.19 26.63 0.28
N ASP A 545 15.78 25.58 1.01
CA ASP A 545 15.45 24.28 0.43
C ASP A 545 14.23 24.36 -0.50
N CYS A 546 13.21 25.15 -0.16
CA CYS A 546 12.07 25.35 -1.06
C CYS A 546 12.48 26.11 -2.33
N SER A 547 13.35 27.11 -2.22
CA SER A 547 13.87 27.85 -3.37
C SER A 547 14.73 26.97 -4.28
N LYS A 548 15.53 26.07 -3.67
CA LYS A 548 16.28 25.06 -4.42
C LYS A 548 15.36 24.06 -5.11
N ALA A 549 14.32 23.57 -4.43
CA ALA A 549 13.32 22.68 -5.02
C ALA A 549 12.61 23.32 -6.22
N ILE A 550 12.24 24.61 -6.15
CA ILE A 550 11.61 25.34 -7.24
C ILE A 550 12.57 25.56 -8.42
N SER A 551 13.87 25.78 -8.14
CA SER A 551 14.88 25.90 -9.20
C SER A 551 15.06 24.60 -9.98
N LEU A 552 14.85 23.45 -9.34
CA LEU A 552 14.95 22.12 -9.92
C LEU A 552 13.64 21.67 -10.62
N ASP A 553 12.49 22.00 -10.04
CA ASP A 553 11.16 21.73 -10.60
C ASP A 553 10.20 22.91 -10.39
N LYS A 554 10.00 23.69 -11.46
CA LYS A 554 9.11 24.86 -11.46
C LYS A 554 7.62 24.50 -11.31
N LYS A 555 7.23 23.22 -11.48
CA LYS A 555 5.83 22.76 -11.33
C LYS A 555 5.51 22.29 -9.91
N ASN A 556 6.49 22.30 -8.99
CA ASN A 556 6.31 21.80 -7.63
C ASN A 556 5.51 22.77 -6.74
N VAL A 557 4.18 22.68 -6.82
CA VAL A 557 3.23 23.51 -6.05
C VAL A 557 3.50 23.46 -4.53
N LYS A 558 3.88 22.29 -4.00
CA LYS A 558 4.17 22.11 -2.56
C LYS A 558 5.37 22.93 -2.11
N ALA A 559 6.39 23.09 -2.95
CA ALA A 559 7.55 23.90 -2.65
C ALA A 559 7.19 25.40 -2.60
N TYR A 560 6.30 25.88 -3.47
CA TYR A 560 5.79 27.26 -3.40
C TYR A 560 5.00 27.51 -2.11
N LEU A 561 4.08 26.60 -1.76
CA LEU A 561 3.29 26.69 -0.53
C LEU A 561 4.19 26.70 0.72
N ARG A 562 5.12 25.74 0.83
CA ARG A 562 6.05 25.64 1.96
C ARG A 562 6.99 26.84 2.06
N ARG A 563 7.40 27.43 0.92
CA ARG A 563 8.19 28.67 0.90
C ARG A 563 7.37 29.87 1.39
N GLY A 564 6.10 29.95 1.02
CA GLY A 564 5.15 30.93 1.54
C GLY A 564 5.08 30.83 3.07
N THR A 565 4.85 29.63 3.60
CA THR A 565 4.82 29.37 5.04
C THR A 565 6.15 29.72 5.73
N ALA A 566 7.30 29.39 5.13
CA ALA A 566 8.61 29.73 5.69
C ALA A 566 8.82 31.26 5.74
N ARG A 567 8.45 31.98 4.69
CA ARG A 567 8.54 33.45 4.61
C ARG A 567 7.60 34.14 5.57
N GLU A 568 6.36 33.68 5.65
CA GLU A 568 5.37 34.18 6.59
C GLU A 568 5.85 33.95 8.03
N SER A 569 6.38 32.76 8.33
CA SER A 569 6.98 32.45 9.63
C SER A 569 8.21 33.30 9.93
N LEU A 570 9.06 33.59 8.94
CA LEU A 570 10.20 34.51 9.09
C LEU A 570 9.75 35.96 9.26
N LEU A 571 8.70 36.39 8.57
CA LEU A 571 8.14 37.72 8.69
C LEU A 571 7.48 37.88 10.07
N PHE A 572 6.77 36.85 10.52
CA PHE A 572 6.18 36.77 11.84
C PHE A 572 7.25 36.69 12.93
N TYR A 573 8.35 35.96 12.72
CA TYR A 573 9.48 35.92 13.65
C TYR A 573 10.27 37.23 13.66
N LYS A 574 10.41 37.92 12.52
CA LYS A 574 10.99 39.27 12.44
C LYS A 574 10.07 40.34 13.00
N LYS A 575 8.76 40.17 12.84
CA LYS A 575 7.73 41.04 13.42
C LYS A 575 7.70 40.82 14.92
N LEU A 576 7.68 39.56 15.40
CA LEU A 576 7.87 39.14 16.78
C LEU A 576 9.19 39.61 17.36
N LEU A 577 10.31 39.56 16.64
CA LEU A 577 11.59 40.12 17.10
C LEU A 577 11.59 41.65 17.07
N LYS A 578 10.75 42.30 16.25
CA LYS A 578 10.53 43.76 16.30
C LYS A 578 9.54 44.13 17.41
N THR A 579 8.53 43.32 17.71
CA THR A 579 7.64 43.49 18.86
C THR A 579 8.30 43.05 20.15
N GLU A 580 9.19 42.06 20.15
CA GLU A 580 10.08 41.68 21.26
C GLU A 580 11.20 42.71 21.36
N ASN A 581 11.77 43.26 20.29
CA ASN A 581 12.63 44.46 20.39
C ASN A 581 11.81 45.76 20.53
N HIS A 582 10.49 45.69 20.78
CA HIS A 582 9.68 46.80 21.29
C HIS A 582 9.07 46.47 22.66
N ALA A 583 9.07 45.19 23.09
CA ALA A 583 8.61 44.69 24.40
C ALA A 583 9.77 44.29 25.34
N LEU A 584 10.98 44.12 24.81
CA LEU A 584 12.27 44.00 25.50
C LEU A 584 13.08 45.30 25.40
N THR A 585 12.53 46.33 24.74
CA THR A 585 13.02 47.71 24.85
C THR A 585 11.97 48.64 25.43
N TYR A 586 11.08 48.15 26.30
CA TYR A 586 10.34 49.04 27.18
C TYR A 586 10.18 48.41 28.57
N ASP A 587 10.72 49.13 29.54
CA ASP A 587 10.80 48.86 30.97
C ASP A 587 9.40 48.86 31.60
N GLY A 588 8.72 47.70 31.55
CA GLY A 588 7.30 47.57 31.91
C GLY A 588 6.95 46.31 32.71
N ASP A 589 7.90 45.69 33.42
CA ASP A 589 7.65 44.55 34.31
C ASP A 589 7.01 45.01 35.64
N SER A 590 5.75 45.46 35.58
CA SER A 590 5.00 45.77 36.80
C SER A 590 4.53 44.47 37.46
N GLY A 591 4.75 44.33 38.77
CA GLY A 591 4.26 43.17 39.54
C GLY A 591 2.74 42.95 39.40
N ILE A 592 2.00 44.01 39.06
CA ILE A 592 0.56 44.00 38.81
C ILE A 592 0.23 43.25 37.50
N ALA A 593 1.00 43.44 36.42
CA ALA A 593 0.79 42.70 35.17
C ALA A 593 1.01 41.19 35.36
N ARG A 594 2.06 40.80 36.11
CA ARG A 594 2.30 39.39 36.47
C ARG A 594 1.20 38.80 37.34
N ALA A 595 0.70 39.56 38.32
CA ALA A 595 -0.41 39.14 39.17
C ALA A 595 -1.70 38.92 38.35
N LEU A 596 -2.05 39.87 37.46
CA LEU A 596 -3.21 39.75 36.59
C LEU A 596 -3.10 38.55 35.64
N LEU A 597 -1.94 38.35 35.02
CA LEU A 597 -1.69 37.20 34.15
C LEU A 597 -1.82 35.85 34.89
N GLN A 598 -1.35 35.79 36.14
CA GLN A 598 -1.44 34.60 36.97
C GLN A 598 -2.89 34.30 37.37
N ILE A 599 -3.65 35.31 37.79
CA ILE A 599 -5.08 35.17 38.11
C ILE A 599 -5.84 34.68 36.88
N LEU A 600 -5.66 35.32 35.72
CA LEU A 600 -6.32 34.93 34.47
C LEU A 600 -5.95 33.51 34.01
N SER A 601 -4.73 33.04 34.29
CA SER A 601 -4.34 31.65 34.01
C SER A 601 -5.05 30.66 34.93
N LEU A 602 -5.20 30.99 36.22
CA LEU A 602 -5.85 30.11 37.21
C LEU A 602 -7.35 29.94 36.94
N ILE A 603 -8.02 30.95 36.38
CA ILE A 603 -9.45 30.88 36.04
C ILE A 603 -9.74 29.72 35.09
N ASN A 604 -8.89 29.51 34.07
CA ASN A 604 -9.06 28.43 33.10
C ASN A 604 -9.05 27.05 33.77
N ASP A 605 -8.25 26.85 34.82
CA ASP A 605 -8.06 25.55 35.48
C ASP A 605 -9.09 25.24 36.59
N ILE A 606 -9.86 26.23 37.04
CA ILE A 606 -10.85 26.05 38.11
C ILE A 606 -12.23 25.72 37.50
N PRO A 607 -12.88 24.59 37.84
CA PRO A 607 -14.23 24.27 37.35
C PRO A 607 -15.27 25.32 37.78
N VAL A 608 -16.22 25.66 36.90
CA VAL A 608 -17.29 26.66 37.18
C VAL A 608 -18.13 26.28 38.40
N SER A 609 -18.28 24.98 38.69
CA SER A 609 -19.01 24.49 39.87
C SER A 609 -18.30 24.78 41.21
N SER A 610 -17.04 25.22 41.18
CA SER A 610 -16.27 25.54 42.37
C SER A 610 -16.58 26.97 42.83
N ARG A 611 -16.86 27.15 44.13
CA ARG A 611 -16.95 28.50 44.74
C ARG A 611 -15.68 29.34 44.56
N LYS A 612 -14.54 28.68 44.27
CA LYS A 612 -13.26 29.37 43.97
C LYS A 612 -13.29 30.09 42.62
N TYR A 613 -14.11 29.64 41.66
CA TYR A 613 -14.17 30.23 40.32
C TYR A 613 -14.67 31.68 40.38
N GLU A 614 -15.80 31.91 41.05
CA GLU A 614 -16.37 33.25 41.24
C GLU A 614 -15.42 34.16 42.04
N LEU A 615 -14.75 33.63 43.06
CA LEU A 615 -13.77 34.37 43.85
C LEU A 615 -12.55 34.81 43.02
N VAL A 616 -11.97 33.92 42.21
CA VAL A 616 -10.82 34.27 41.36
C VAL A 616 -11.23 35.19 40.21
N ARG A 617 -12.44 34.99 39.63
CA ARG A 617 -12.99 35.88 38.60
C ARG A 617 -13.24 37.29 39.12
N SER A 618 -13.86 37.44 40.29
CA SER A 618 -14.07 38.75 40.93
C SER A 618 -12.77 39.45 41.30
N LEU A 619 -11.72 38.71 41.70
CA LEU A 619 -10.38 39.27 41.90
C LEU A 619 -9.79 39.80 40.59
N ALA A 620 -9.96 39.09 39.47
CA ALA A 620 -9.53 39.57 38.15
C ALA A 620 -10.29 40.83 37.75
N GLU A 621 -11.62 40.85 37.90
CA GLU A 621 -12.46 42.01 37.57
C GLU A 621 -12.07 43.24 38.37
N LYS A 622 -11.93 43.08 39.69
CA LYS A 622 -11.48 44.16 40.58
C LYS A 622 -10.14 44.72 40.14
N LEU A 623 -9.16 43.87 39.84
CA LEU A 623 -7.83 44.31 39.42
C LEU A 623 -7.84 45.02 38.05
N ILE A 624 -8.64 44.52 37.10
CA ILE A 624 -8.83 45.15 35.78
C ILE A 624 -9.46 46.53 35.95
N GLU A 625 -10.51 46.65 36.77
CA GLU A 625 -11.23 47.89 37.01
C GLU A 625 -10.38 48.91 37.78
N GLU A 626 -9.63 48.49 38.79
CA GLU A 626 -8.67 49.33 39.51
C GLU A 626 -7.59 49.88 38.55
N ASN A 627 -7.05 49.04 37.67
CA ASN A 627 -6.08 49.45 36.65
C ASN A 627 -6.68 50.39 35.59
N GLN A 628 -8.00 50.33 35.37
CA GLN A 628 -8.72 51.20 34.43
C GLN A 628 -9.12 52.55 35.06
N SER A 629 -9.31 52.58 36.39
CA SER A 629 -9.81 53.73 37.15
C SER A 629 -8.81 54.90 37.28
N GLY A 630 -7.54 54.67 36.94
CA GLY A 630 -6.48 55.69 36.91
C GLY A 630 -6.06 56.07 35.49
N ASP A 631 -5.69 57.34 35.27
CA ASP A 631 -5.12 57.81 34.00
C ASP A 631 -3.61 57.49 33.91
N VAL A 632 -3.26 56.23 34.20
CA VAL A 632 -1.89 55.73 34.22
C VAL A 632 -1.72 54.76 33.06
N GLU A 633 -1.06 55.23 32.00
CA GLU A 633 -0.87 54.49 30.75
C GLU A 633 -0.22 53.10 30.95
N VAL A 634 0.69 52.99 31.92
CA VAL A 634 1.37 51.72 32.26
C VAL A 634 0.39 50.67 32.80
N LEU A 635 -0.65 51.06 33.55
CA LEU A 635 -1.66 50.13 34.07
C LEU A 635 -2.66 49.71 32.99
N ARG A 636 -3.01 50.62 32.07
CA ARG A 636 -3.82 50.30 30.88
C ARG A 636 -3.08 49.33 29.96
N LEU A 637 -1.78 49.54 29.75
CA LEU A 637 -0.93 48.63 28.98
C LEU A 637 -0.80 47.25 29.66
N ALA A 638 -0.72 47.21 30.99
CA ALA A 638 -0.72 45.97 31.76
C ALA A 638 -2.04 45.18 31.59
N ASN A 639 -3.19 45.87 31.62
CA ASN A 639 -4.50 45.27 31.30
C ASN A 639 -4.53 44.74 29.87
N ARG A 640 -4.16 45.57 28.87
CA ARG A 640 -4.14 45.19 27.44
C ARG A 640 -3.33 43.93 27.22
N THR A 641 -2.09 43.91 27.72
CA THR A 641 -1.15 42.80 27.51
C THR A 641 -1.64 41.53 28.19
N SER A 642 -2.12 41.64 29.44
CA SER A 642 -2.55 40.48 30.23
C SER A 642 -3.85 39.86 29.69
N LEU A 643 -4.83 40.69 29.34
CA LEU A 643 -6.11 40.26 28.76
C LEU A 643 -5.93 39.65 27.37
N SER A 644 -5.08 40.26 26.53
CA SER A 644 -4.75 39.75 25.21
C SER A 644 -4.08 38.36 25.26
N ALA A 645 -3.10 38.19 26.16
CA ALA A 645 -2.46 36.90 26.40
C ALA A 645 -3.43 35.85 26.99
N ALA A 646 -4.36 36.26 27.85
CA ALA A 646 -5.39 35.38 28.38
C ALA A 646 -6.37 34.92 27.29
N PHE A 647 -6.81 35.84 26.44
CA PHE A 647 -7.70 35.55 25.31
C PHE A 647 -7.12 34.47 24.39
N GLU A 648 -5.85 34.61 24.01
CA GLU A 648 -5.15 33.63 23.16
C GLU A 648 -5.02 32.25 23.81
N ARG A 649 -4.74 32.24 25.11
CA ARG A 649 -4.62 30.99 25.88
C ARG A 649 -5.95 30.26 25.91
N THR A 650 -7.04 30.96 26.25
CA THR A 650 -8.39 30.37 26.35
C THR A 650 -8.87 29.92 24.97
N LEU A 651 -8.60 30.68 23.91
CA LEU A 651 -8.88 30.32 22.52
C LEU A 651 -8.18 29.02 22.11
N SER A 652 -6.87 28.93 22.39
CA SER A 652 -6.04 27.76 22.09
C SER A 652 -6.43 26.50 22.89
N GLN A 653 -6.92 26.69 24.12
CA GLN A 653 -7.44 25.59 24.93
C GLN A 653 -8.78 25.09 24.40
N LEU A 654 -9.68 26.01 24.03
CA LEU A 654 -10.98 25.66 23.44
C LEU A 654 -10.79 24.84 22.16
N GLU A 655 -9.98 25.31 21.23
CA GLU A 655 -9.64 24.57 19.99
C GLU A 655 -9.11 23.16 20.28
N GLY A 656 -8.20 23.04 21.25
CA GLY A 656 -7.63 21.75 21.65
C GLY A 656 -8.67 20.78 22.23
N THR A 657 -9.57 21.28 23.08
CA THR A 657 -10.62 20.46 23.70
C THR A 657 -11.67 19.99 22.69
N MET A 658 -12.02 20.84 21.71
CA MET A 658 -12.94 20.47 20.64
C MET A 658 -12.35 19.38 19.73
N MET A 659 -11.05 19.44 19.41
CA MET A 659 -10.38 18.36 18.66
C MET A 659 -10.35 17.02 19.43
N GLU A 660 -10.16 17.04 20.76
CA GLU A 660 -10.15 15.82 21.58
C GLU A 660 -11.53 15.16 21.70
N LEU A 661 -12.60 15.93 21.56
CA LEU A 661 -13.98 15.43 21.54
C LEU A 661 -14.39 14.78 20.21
N GLY A 662 -13.50 14.74 19.22
CA GLY A 662 -13.74 14.09 17.93
C GLY A 662 -14.42 14.98 16.90
N TYR A 663 -14.45 16.31 17.10
CA TYR A 663 -14.86 17.24 16.06
C TYR A 663 -13.74 17.34 15.01
N GLU A 664 -13.97 16.84 13.80
CA GLU A 664 -13.04 16.96 12.67
C GLU A 664 -13.48 18.10 11.73
N PRO A 665 -12.55 18.97 11.27
CA PRO A 665 -12.90 19.99 10.30
C PRO A 665 -13.11 19.34 8.93
N VAL A 666 -14.35 19.37 8.42
CA VAL A 666 -14.69 18.84 7.09
C VAL A 666 -14.38 19.90 6.04
N VAL A 667 -13.35 19.68 5.22
CA VAL A 667 -13.06 20.51 4.04
C VAL A 667 -13.23 19.65 2.78
N ASN A 668 -14.29 19.92 2.00
CA ASN A 668 -14.51 19.45 0.63
C ASN A 668 -14.12 17.99 0.31
N GLY A 669 -14.71 17.01 1.01
CA GLY A 669 -14.79 15.62 0.54
C GLY A 669 -13.46 14.88 0.27
N ARG A 670 -12.32 15.43 0.71
CA ARG A 670 -11.00 14.80 0.65
C ARG A 670 -10.27 15.09 1.96
N VAL A 671 -9.71 14.06 2.59
CA VAL A 671 -8.84 14.21 3.77
C VAL A 671 -7.58 14.96 3.36
N GLY A 672 -7.62 16.29 3.46
CA GLY A 672 -6.55 17.21 3.15
C GLY A 672 -5.92 17.77 4.42
N LEU A 673 -4.59 17.65 4.52
CA LEU A 673 -3.75 18.28 5.55
C LEU A 673 -3.91 19.80 5.48
N GLY A 674 -4.80 20.36 6.30
CA GLY A 674 -5.10 21.80 6.37
C GLY A 674 -4.32 22.55 7.46
N TYR A 675 -4.18 23.86 7.24
CA TYR A 675 -3.54 24.91 8.06
C TYR A 675 -3.73 24.77 9.60
N GLY A 676 -4.86 24.24 10.07
CA GLY A 676 -5.15 24.06 11.50
C GLY A 676 -4.25 23.06 12.23
N GLN A 677 -3.73 22.04 11.53
CA GLN A 677 -2.88 21.02 12.15
C GLN A 677 -1.49 21.56 12.53
N VAL A 678 -1.01 22.59 11.83
CA VAL A 678 0.28 23.26 12.10
C VAL A 678 0.18 24.15 13.34
N ARG A 679 -0.93 24.90 13.49
CA ARG A 679 -1.20 25.72 14.68
C ARG A 679 -1.40 24.87 15.94
N TYR A 680 -2.04 23.70 15.80
CA TYR A 680 -2.16 22.70 16.87
C TYR A 680 -0.80 22.09 17.29
N GLN A 681 0.09 21.77 16.34
CA GLN A 681 1.42 21.21 16.67
C GLN A 681 2.31 22.25 17.36
N LEU A 682 2.27 23.51 16.92
CA LEU A 682 2.90 24.64 17.60
C LEU A 682 2.35 24.83 19.02
N ASN A 683 1.03 24.88 19.20
CA ASN A 683 0.40 25.02 20.51
C ASN A 683 0.68 23.84 21.45
N ARG A 684 0.79 22.61 20.93
CA ARG A 684 1.19 21.42 21.70
C ARG A 684 2.64 21.46 22.16
N VAL A 685 3.56 21.95 21.30
CA VAL A 685 4.96 22.17 21.66
C VAL A 685 5.09 23.29 22.70
N PHE A 686 4.36 24.39 22.54
CA PHE A 686 4.32 25.45 23.55
C PHE A 686 3.70 24.99 24.89
N ARG A 687 2.66 24.13 24.86
CA ARG A 687 2.07 23.53 26.07
C ARG A 687 3.04 22.61 26.80
N ALA A 688 3.78 21.78 26.06
CA ALA A 688 4.79 20.87 26.61
C ALA A 688 6.03 21.61 27.15
N VAL A 689 6.47 22.68 26.48
CA VAL A 689 7.58 23.52 26.94
C VAL A 689 7.20 24.32 28.18
N ARG A 690 5.93 24.76 28.30
CA ARG A 690 5.41 25.46 29.49
C ARG A 690 5.17 24.50 30.67
N SER A 691 4.64 23.30 30.43
CA SER A 691 4.42 22.28 31.48
C SER A 691 5.72 21.73 32.07
N VAL A 692 6.81 21.68 31.28
CA VAL A 692 8.15 21.34 31.77
C VAL A 692 8.77 22.48 32.59
N LYS A 693 8.35 23.73 32.34
CA LYS A 693 8.77 24.91 33.10
C LYS A 693 7.98 25.10 34.41
N GLU A 694 6.76 24.56 34.50
CA GLU A 694 5.83 24.77 35.63
C GLU A 694 5.49 23.49 36.44
N GLY A 695 6.13 22.35 36.14
CA GLY A 695 6.21 21.20 37.06
C GLY A 695 4.90 20.52 37.44
N THR A 696 3.91 20.47 36.55
CA THR A 696 2.60 19.84 36.83
C THR A 696 2.29 18.75 35.82
N LEU A 697 2.56 17.50 36.20
CA LEU A 697 2.18 16.29 35.47
C LEU A 697 1.17 15.53 36.35
N GLY A 698 -0.12 15.81 36.15
CA GLY A 698 -1.23 15.22 36.90
C GLY A 698 -2.34 14.78 35.95
N ALA A 699 -2.66 13.50 36.03
CA ALA A 699 -3.67 12.74 35.28
C ALA A 699 -4.98 13.47 34.96
N LEU A 700 -5.57 13.18 33.80
CA LEU A 700 -7.03 13.23 33.58
C LEU A 700 -7.42 12.34 32.40
N GLY A 701 -7.69 11.07 32.68
CA GLY A 701 -8.60 10.25 31.88
C GLY A 701 -10.02 10.54 32.33
N GLY A 702 -10.75 11.37 31.58
CA GLY A 702 -12.13 11.76 31.86
C GLY A 702 -13.10 11.24 30.79
N ARG A 703 -14.33 10.92 31.20
CA ARG A 703 -15.41 10.45 30.29
C ARG A 703 -15.86 11.59 29.35
N PRO A 704 -16.38 11.30 28.14
CA PRO A 704 -16.76 12.31 27.13
C PRO A 704 -17.68 13.45 27.63
N ARG A 705 -18.55 13.16 28.60
CA ARG A 705 -19.50 14.14 29.19
C ARG A 705 -18.84 15.26 30.01
N GLU A 706 -17.62 15.07 30.51
CA GLU A 706 -16.90 16.13 31.25
C GLU A 706 -16.18 17.08 30.29
N GLY A 707 -15.70 16.59 29.14
CA GLY A 707 -15.03 17.40 28.12
C GLY A 707 -15.96 18.44 27.48
N VAL A 708 -17.22 18.09 27.23
CA VAL A 708 -18.21 19.04 26.66
C VAL A 708 -18.48 20.20 27.62
N LYS A 709 -18.73 19.93 28.91
CA LYS A 709 -18.92 20.98 29.94
C LYS A 709 -17.71 21.90 30.07
N TRP A 710 -16.51 21.36 29.85
CA TRP A 710 -15.27 22.13 29.89
C TRP A 710 -15.13 23.04 28.67
N SER A 711 -15.48 22.57 27.47
CA SER A 711 -15.50 23.41 26.26
C SER A 711 -16.54 24.53 26.34
N GLU A 712 -17.73 24.28 26.91
CA GLU A 712 -18.75 25.31 27.15
C GLU A 712 -18.23 26.42 28.08
N LYS A 713 -17.53 26.04 29.15
CA LYS A 713 -16.87 26.98 30.07
C LYS A 713 -15.88 27.88 29.34
N LEU A 714 -14.96 27.30 28.57
CA LEU A 714 -13.91 28.05 27.87
C LEU A 714 -14.53 29.03 26.85
N ALA A 715 -15.61 28.64 26.17
CA ALA A 715 -16.35 29.54 25.28
C ALA A 715 -17.00 30.72 26.04
N ALA A 716 -17.56 30.48 27.22
CA ALA A 716 -18.11 31.55 28.08
C ALA A 716 -17.01 32.49 28.64
N GLU A 717 -15.84 31.95 28.96
CA GLU A 717 -14.67 32.75 29.37
C GLU A 717 -14.14 33.62 28.24
N LEU A 718 -14.13 33.12 26.99
CA LEU A 718 -13.78 33.93 25.81
C LEU A 718 -14.73 35.09 25.58
N LEU A 719 -16.03 34.88 25.76
CA LEU A 719 -17.01 35.96 25.68
C LEU A 719 -16.73 37.04 26.74
N TRP A 720 -16.46 36.63 27.99
CA TRP A 720 -16.13 37.56 29.07
C TRP A 720 -14.82 38.31 28.82
N LEU A 721 -13.77 37.64 28.35
CA LEU A 721 -12.51 38.28 27.98
C LEU A 721 -12.68 39.27 26.83
N SER A 722 -13.53 38.95 25.84
CA SER A 722 -13.89 39.86 24.75
C SER A 722 -14.52 41.14 25.29
N GLN A 723 -15.46 41.01 26.22
CA GLN A 723 -16.14 42.15 26.85
C GLN A 723 -15.18 43.02 27.66
N LYS A 724 -14.25 42.41 28.41
CA LYS A 724 -13.24 43.16 29.18
C LYS A 724 -12.20 43.83 28.28
N LEU A 725 -11.77 43.18 27.20
CA LEU A 725 -10.90 43.81 26.18
C LEU A 725 -11.58 45.02 25.54
N ALA A 726 -12.86 44.91 25.18
CA ALA A 726 -13.64 46.03 24.64
C ALA A 726 -13.79 47.17 25.66
N ALA A 727 -14.11 46.87 26.94
CA ALA A 727 -14.19 47.87 28.00
C ALA A 727 -12.85 48.59 28.27
N CYS A 728 -11.72 47.93 27.98
CA CYS A 728 -10.39 48.52 28.04
C CYS A 728 -9.98 49.30 26.77
N GLY A 729 -10.89 49.48 25.79
CA GLY A 729 -10.60 50.15 24.52
C GLY A 729 -9.70 49.33 23.58
N CYS A 730 -9.55 48.03 23.82
CA CYS A 730 -8.68 47.12 23.07
C CYS A 730 -9.49 46.02 22.35
N GLY A 731 -10.74 46.30 21.99
CA GLY A 731 -11.64 45.35 21.33
C GLY A 731 -11.09 44.82 20.00
N GLU A 732 -10.34 45.65 19.27
CA GLU A 732 -9.66 45.31 18.01
C GLU A 732 -8.78 44.03 18.12
N GLU A 733 -8.12 43.85 19.26
CA GLU A 733 -7.22 42.71 19.49
C GLU A 733 -8.00 41.40 19.63
N ALA A 734 -9.19 41.45 20.25
CA ALA A 734 -10.08 40.30 20.36
C ALA A 734 -10.68 39.93 19.00
N VAL A 735 -11.06 40.94 18.20
CA VAL A 735 -11.57 40.77 16.84
C VAL A 735 -10.52 40.10 15.96
N TRP A 736 -9.30 40.62 15.93
CA TRP A 736 -8.20 40.07 15.11
C TRP A 736 -7.86 38.62 15.49
N ARG A 737 -7.78 38.33 16.80
CA ARG A 737 -7.46 36.98 17.30
C ARG A 737 -8.57 35.97 17.01
N TRP A 738 -9.84 36.39 17.07
CA TRP A 738 -10.99 35.55 16.72
C TRP A 738 -11.12 35.32 15.22
N ALA A 739 -10.93 36.36 14.40
CA ALA A 739 -10.92 36.26 12.92
C ALA A 739 -9.87 35.25 12.44
N SER A 740 -8.73 35.20 13.14
CA SER A 740 -7.66 34.25 12.87
C SER A 740 -7.98 32.79 13.27
N ALA A 741 -9.12 32.50 13.91
CA ALA A 741 -9.46 31.19 14.50
C ALA A 741 -10.43 30.36 13.63
N THR A 742 -10.09 30.17 12.36
CA THR A 742 -10.96 29.52 11.36
C THR A 742 -11.44 28.11 11.75
N ASN A 743 -10.69 27.36 12.55
CA ASN A 743 -11.08 26.01 12.96
C ASN A 743 -12.31 25.98 13.88
N LEU A 744 -12.51 27.00 14.72
CA LEU A 744 -13.64 27.05 15.65
C LEU A 744 -14.98 27.25 14.94
N ALA A 745 -15.00 28.00 13.83
CA ALA A 745 -16.17 28.14 12.97
C ALA A 745 -16.61 26.80 12.38
N TRP A 746 -15.65 26.02 11.87
CA TRP A 746 -15.92 24.67 11.39
C TRP A 746 -16.40 23.74 12.50
N PHE A 747 -15.81 23.81 13.69
CA PHE A 747 -16.25 22.97 14.80
C PHE A 747 -17.67 23.32 15.26
N ALA A 748 -18.09 24.58 15.16
CA ALA A 748 -19.45 25.01 15.51
C ALA A 748 -20.53 24.28 14.71
N LEU A 749 -20.26 23.87 13.45
CA LEU A 749 -21.19 23.10 12.61
C LEU A 749 -21.51 21.71 13.19
N SER A 750 -20.58 21.14 13.95
CA SER A 750 -20.65 19.78 14.49
C SER A 750 -20.86 19.74 16.00
N ALA A 751 -20.72 20.88 16.69
CA ALA A 751 -20.74 21.00 18.14
C ALA A 751 -22.14 20.75 18.74
N GLU A 752 -22.18 20.32 20.00
CA GLU A 752 -23.45 20.27 20.75
C GLU A 752 -24.11 21.67 20.82
N PRO A 753 -25.47 21.74 20.78
CA PRO A 753 -26.27 22.97 20.80
C PRO A 753 -25.82 24.10 21.75
N ARG A 754 -25.42 23.74 22.97
CA ARG A 754 -25.03 24.70 24.02
C ARG A 754 -23.65 25.32 23.78
N LEU A 755 -22.71 24.52 23.27
CA LEU A 755 -21.38 24.99 22.89
C LEU A 755 -21.48 25.86 21.63
N GLN A 756 -22.26 25.41 20.64
CA GLN A 756 -22.57 26.19 19.46
C GLN A 756 -23.19 27.54 19.81
N SER A 757 -24.17 27.55 20.73
CA SER A 757 -24.78 28.80 21.22
C SER A 757 -23.76 29.78 21.80
N SER A 758 -22.77 29.28 22.54
CA SER A 758 -21.70 30.12 23.11
C SER A 758 -20.76 30.67 22.04
N LEU A 759 -20.40 29.88 21.02
CA LEU A 759 -19.54 30.30 19.90
C LEU A 759 -20.22 31.37 19.04
N VAL A 760 -21.53 31.23 18.80
CA VAL A 760 -22.34 32.23 18.09
C VAL A 760 -22.37 33.55 18.85
N LYS A 761 -22.52 33.52 20.19
CA LYS A 761 -22.52 34.73 21.03
C LYS A 761 -21.18 35.46 21.02
N VAL A 762 -20.06 34.73 21.08
CA VAL A 762 -18.71 35.33 20.95
C VAL A 762 -18.57 36.00 19.58
N SER A 763 -18.97 35.30 18.52
CA SER A 763 -18.89 35.82 17.15
C SER A 763 -19.75 37.07 16.98
N ALA A 764 -21.00 37.05 17.41
CA ALA A 764 -21.91 38.20 17.33
C ALA A 764 -21.41 39.41 18.11
N PHE A 765 -20.87 39.21 19.32
CA PHE A 765 -20.28 40.29 20.11
C PHE A 765 -19.08 40.93 19.41
N LEU A 766 -18.16 40.11 18.89
CA LEU A 766 -16.96 40.61 18.20
C LEU A 766 -17.30 41.24 16.85
N PHE A 767 -18.33 40.75 16.17
CA PHE A 767 -18.83 41.34 14.93
C PHE A 767 -19.39 42.75 15.15
N LYS A 768 -20.09 42.97 16.27
CA LYS A 768 -20.54 44.31 16.68
C LYS A 768 -19.35 45.23 16.97
N GLN A 769 -18.32 44.74 17.65
CA GLN A 769 -17.11 45.52 17.92
C GLN A 769 -16.35 45.87 16.63
N ALA A 770 -16.33 44.97 15.64
CA ALA A 770 -15.72 45.23 14.34
C ALA A 770 -16.44 46.35 13.56
N LYS A 771 -17.76 46.47 13.69
CA LYS A 771 -18.53 47.59 13.13
C LYS A 771 -18.12 48.93 13.73
N ASP A 772 -18.04 49.00 15.06
CA ASP A 772 -17.69 50.25 15.76
C ASP A 772 -16.26 50.70 15.43
N TRP A 773 -15.38 49.77 15.06
CA TRP A 773 -14.03 50.05 14.54
C TRP A 773 -14.01 50.65 13.12
N GLY A 774 -15.08 50.45 12.34
CA GLY A 774 -15.23 50.93 10.97
C GLY A 774 -15.67 52.39 10.82
N LEU A 775 -15.89 53.12 11.91
CA LEU A 775 -16.51 54.46 11.90
C LEU A 775 -15.60 55.64 12.30
N GLU A 776 -14.29 55.45 12.47
CA GLU A 776 -13.36 56.58 12.61
C GLU A 776 -12.38 56.64 11.44
N GLU A 777 -12.65 57.57 10.51
CA GLU A 777 -11.67 58.10 9.57
C GLU A 777 -10.50 58.69 10.37
N ILE A 778 -9.43 57.90 10.52
CA ILE A 778 -8.13 58.45 10.88
C ILE A 778 -7.50 58.96 9.59
N GLU A 779 -7.66 60.26 9.34
CA GLU A 779 -6.94 60.98 8.30
C GLU A 779 -5.44 60.66 8.40
N GLY A 780 -4.91 60.05 7.34
CA GLY A 780 -3.47 59.95 7.09
C GLY A 780 -2.73 58.80 7.75
N LYS A 781 -2.95 57.54 7.32
CA LYS A 781 -1.91 56.48 7.35
C LYS A 781 -2.22 55.30 6.41
N THR A 782 -1.42 55.24 5.34
CA THR A 782 -0.98 54.06 4.55
C THR A 782 -2.02 53.08 4.00
N THR A 783 -1.98 52.87 2.69
CA THR A 783 -2.74 51.87 1.89
C THR A 783 -2.61 50.41 2.37
N THR A 784 -1.58 50.07 3.14
CA THR A 784 -1.40 48.75 3.77
C THR A 784 -2.38 48.46 4.91
N THR A 785 -2.98 49.49 5.53
CA THR A 785 -3.94 49.31 6.63
C THR A 785 -5.36 49.06 6.12
N LYS A 786 -5.68 49.39 4.87
CA LYS A 786 -6.98 49.11 4.23
C LYS A 786 -7.10 47.64 3.81
N ALA A 787 -6.08 47.12 3.12
CA ALA A 787 -6.05 45.72 2.66
C ALA A 787 -6.15 44.69 3.80
N ASN A 788 -5.47 44.92 4.93
CA ASN A 788 -5.58 44.03 6.09
C ASN A 788 -6.98 44.07 6.72
N LYS A 789 -7.70 45.21 6.62
CA LYS A 789 -9.06 45.35 7.19
C LYS A 789 -10.10 44.58 6.39
N GLU A 790 -9.97 44.55 5.05
CA GLU A 790 -10.87 43.81 4.15
C GLU A 790 -10.69 42.28 4.29
N GLU A 791 -9.45 41.81 4.42
CA GLU A 791 -9.14 40.38 4.62
C GLU A 791 -9.63 39.88 5.99
N ASP A 792 -9.47 40.69 7.05
CA ASP A 792 -9.95 40.38 8.41
C ASP A 792 -11.50 40.38 8.50
N ALA A 793 -12.17 41.32 7.80
CA ALA A 793 -13.63 41.37 7.73
C ALA A 793 -14.21 40.16 6.97
N SER A 794 -13.58 39.76 5.87
CA SER A 794 -13.97 38.57 5.10
C SER A 794 -13.86 37.28 5.92
N GLY A 795 -12.80 37.15 6.73
CA GLY A 795 -12.62 36.03 7.66
C GLY A 795 -13.72 35.96 8.72
N LEU A 796 -14.12 37.10 9.29
CA LEU A 796 -15.20 37.18 10.28
C LEU A 796 -16.58 36.84 9.68
N VAL A 797 -16.86 37.32 8.47
CA VAL A 797 -18.11 37.02 7.76
C VAL A 797 -18.23 35.52 7.48
N ALA A 798 -17.15 34.89 6.99
CA ALA A 798 -17.11 33.44 6.77
C ALA A 798 -17.30 32.63 8.08
N ILE A 799 -16.70 33.09 9.19
CA ILE A 799 -16.83 32.45 10.52
C ILE A 799 -18.28 32.53 11.02
N VAL A 800 -18.93 33.68 10.89
CA VAL A 800 -20.33 33.86 11.32
C VAL A 800 -21.26 32.96 10.50
N MET A 801 -21.13 32.96 9.17
CA MET A 801 -21.96 32.14 8.27
C MET A 801 -21.90 30.64 8.59
N GLN A 802 -20.73 30.14 8.99
CA GLN A 802 -20.53 28.73 9.36
C GLN A 802 -20.97 28.40 10.78
N SER A 803 -21.10 29.37 11.68
CA SER A 803 -21.51 29.10 13.07
C SER A 803 -23.02 28.86 13.26
N CYS A 804 -23.82 29.08 12.20
CA CYS A 804 -25.28 29.21 12.29
C CYS A 804 -26.08 27.89 12.18
N THR A 805 -25.44 26.74 11.96
CA THR A 805 -26.16 25.49 11.69
C THR A 805 -26.48 24.72 12.98
N GLY A 806 -27.51 25.11 13.72
CA GLY A 806 -27.98 24.24 14.80
C GLY A 806 -28.75 24.94 15.92
N THR A 807 -30.08 24.87 15.84
CA THR A 807 -31.03 24.40 16.87
C THR A 807 -32.42 24.98 16.62
N ASP A 808 -33.46 24.19 16.91
CA ASP A 808 -34.88 24.60 16.84
C ASP A 808 -35.28 25.66 17.89
N VAL A 809 -34.32 26.22 18.63
CA VAL A 809 -34.52 27.32 19.60
C VAL A 809 -33.60 28.47 19.22
N PRO A 810 -34.11 29.70 19.00
CA PRO A 810 -33.29 30.80 18.54
C PRO A 810 -32.23 31.18 19.58
N VAL A 811 -30.95 30.92 19.27
CA VAL A 811 -29.76 31.29 20.06
C VAL A 811 -29.61 32.82 20.19
N LEU A 812 -30.03 33.54 19.15
CA LEU A 812 -30.11 35.00 19.06
C LEU A 812 -31.58 35.38 18.95
N SER A 813 -31.99 36.41 19.66
CA SER A 813 -33.32 37.02 19.52
C SER A 813 -33.55 37.52 18.09
N THR A 814 -34.82 37.65 17.68
CA THR A 814 -35.18 38.18 16.35
C THR A 814 -34.57 39.56 16.10
N SER A 815 -34.44 40.39 17.15
CA SER A 815 -33.76 41.69 17.07
C SER A 815 -32.24 41.56 16.86
N GLU A 816 -31.57 40.65 17.56
CA GLU A 816 -30.11 40.43 17.39
C GLU A 816 -29.79 39.84 16.00
N LYS A 817 -30.67 38.99 15.48
CA LYS A 817 -30.57 38.43 14.13
C LYS A 817 -30.66 39.51 13.04
N ALA A 818 -31.68 40.38 13.15
CA ALA A 818 -31.88 41.47 12.20
C ALA A 818 -30.77 42.53 12.27
N GLU A 819 -30.27 42.82 13.47
CA GLU A 819 -29.11 43.70 13.64
C GLU A 819 -27.86 43.11 12.96
N LEU A 820 -27.57 41.82 13.18
CA LEU A 820 -26.40 41.17 12.59
C LEU A 820 -26.49 41.07 11.07
N GLU A 821 -27.67 40.77 10.51
CA GLU A 821 -27.91 40.80 9.05
C GLU A 821 -27.59 42.18 8.47
N LYS A 822 -28.06 43.25 9.12
CA LYS A 822 -27.75 44.61 8.70
C LYS A 822 -26.24 44.89 8.70
N VAL A 823 -25.51 44.44 9.72
CA VAL A 823 -24.05 44.59 9.77
C VAL A 823 -23.37 43.76 8.68
N LEU A 824 -23.85 42.54 8.41
CA LEU A 824 -23.33 41.68 7.33
C LEU A 824 -23.53 42.32 5.95
N GLU A 825 -24.71 42.88 5.68
CA GLU A 825 -24.98 43.59 4.43
C GLU A 825 -24.10 44.82 4.24
N GLU A 826 -23.91 45.62 5.30
CA GLU A 826 -23.05 46.80 5.27
C GLU A 826 -21.59 46.41 4.98
N LEU A 827 -21.07 45.36 5.64
CA LEU A 827 -19.69 44.90 5.45
C LEU A 827 -19.45 44.29 4.06
N ILE A 828 -20.38 43.48 3.55
CA ILE A 828 -20.28 42.95 2.17
C ILE A 828 -20.29 44.11 1.17
N GLY A 829 -21.11 45.14 1.42
CA GLY A 829 -21.15 46.35 0.61
C GLY A 829 -19.87 47.20 0.65
N MET A 830 -19.07 47.09 1.73
CA MET A 830 -17.80 47.81 1.86
C MET A 830 -16.63 47.13 1.13
N MET A 831 -16.74 45.87 0.74
CA MET A 831 -15.68 45.14 0.03
C MET A 831 -15.47 45.75 -1.37
N GLU A 832 -14.27 46.28 -1.65
CA GLU A 832 -13.96 46.97 -2.91
C GLU A 832 -13.77 45.98 -4.09
N GLN A 833 -13.43 44.71 -3.82
CA GLN A 833 -13.17 43.70 -4.87
C GLN A 833 -14.37 42.77 -5.11
N GLU A 834 -14.78 42.65 -6.38
CA GLU A 834 -15.89 41.77 -6.81
C GLU A 834 -15.62 40.29 -6.49
N GLU A 835 -14.36 39.86 -6.57
CA GLU A 835 -13.92 38.49 -6.25
C GLU A 835 -14.13 38.15 -4.76
N GLU A 836 -13.99 39.12 -3.85
CA GLU A 836 -14.18 38.92 -2.41
C GLU A 836 -15.67 38.80 -2.08
N GLN A 837 -16.50 39.67 -2.67
CA GLN A 837 -17.96 39.58 -2.57
C GLN A 837 -18.47 38.24 -3.13
N GLU A 838 -17.94 37.78 -4.27
CA GLU A 838 -18.27 36.49 -4.88
C GLU A 838 -17.96 35.32 -3.93
N GLN A 839 -16.78 35.30 -3.31
CA GLN A 839 -16.37 34.22 -2.41
C GLN A 839 -17.30 34.10 -1.20
N VAL A 840 -17.58 35.24 -0.55
CA VAL A 840 -18.45 35.31 0.63
C VAL A 840 -19.88 34.92 0.28
N LEU A 841 -20.44 35.45 -0.81
CA LEU A 841 -21.81 35.19 -1.24
C LEU A 841 -21.98 33.75 -1.78
N SER A 842 -20.96 33.17 -2.41
CA SER A 842 -20.99 31.77 -2.85
C SER A 842 -20.94 30.80 -1.68
N LEU A 843 -20.13 31.09 -0.65
CA LEU A 843 -20.12 30.32 0.59
C LEU A 843 -21.48 30.40 1.29
N TRP A 844 -22.06 31.59 1.41
CA TRP A 844 -23.41 31.77 1.94
C TRP A 844 -24.44 30.90 1.20
N LEU A 845 -24.49 30.98 -0.14
CA LEU A 845 -25.46 30.22 -0.95
C LEU A 845 -25.29 28.70 -0.79
N GLN A 846 -24.05 28.22 -0.72
CA GLN A 846 -23.76 26.80 -0.47
C GLN A 846 -24.25 26.35 0.91
N HIS A 847 -24.06 27.17 1.94
CA HIS A 847 -24.52 26.84 3.30
C HIS A 847 -26.04 26.99 3.46
N PHE A 848 -26.64 28.04 2.89
CA PHE A 848 -28.08 28.31 2.90
C PHE A 848 -28.88 27.17 2.26
N THR A 849 -28.38 26.59 1.15
CA THR A 849 -29.03 25.45 0.48
C THR A 849 -28.86 24.11 1.20
N CYS A 850 -27.85 23.97 2.06
CA CYS A 850 -27.60 22.73 2.81
C CYS A 850 -28.33 22.66 4.16
N CYS A 851 -28.96 23.75 4.64
CA CYS A 851 -29.54 23.82 5.98
C CYS A 851 -31.09 23.85 5.94
N PRO A 852 -31.79 22.72 6.14
CA PRO A 852 -33.26 22.64 6.00
C PRO A 852 -34.05 23.30 7.15
N SER A 853 -33.39 23.82 8.18
CA SER A 853 -34.00 24.25 9.45
C SER A 853 -33.82 25.74 9.80
N SER A 854 -33.17 26.54 8.96
CA SER A 854 -32.96 27.98 9.23
C SER A 854 -32.81 28.78 7.94
N ASP A 855 -33.70 29.75 7.72
CA ASP A 855 -33.67 30.71 6.60
C ASP A 855 -32.79 31.95 6.92
N TRP A 856 -31.85 31.83 7.87
CA TRP A 856 -31.03 32.94 8.39
C TRP A 856 -29.53 32.64 8.28
N PRO A 857 -28.66 33.61 7.89
CA PRO A 857 -29.00 34.99 7.51
C PRO A 857 -29.56 35.10 6.09
N ASP A 858 -30.54 35.97 5.86
CA ASP A 858 -31.03 36.30 4.51
C ASP A 858 -30.13 37.37 3.87
N LEU A 859 -29.22 36.92 2.99
CA LEU A 859 -28.34 37.80 2.22
C LEU A 859 -28.71 37.84 0.74
N LEU A 860 -29.93 37.41 0.38
CA LEU A 860 -30.45 37.50 -0.98
C LEU A 860 -30.37 38.94 -1.54
N PRO A 861 -30.69 40.01 -0.77
CA PRO A 861 -30.53 41.38 -1.24
C PRO A 861 -29.08 41.73 -1.62
N SER A 862 -28.10 41.23 -0.87
CA SER A 862 -26.67 41.44 -1.18
C SER A 862 -26.25 40.65 -2.41
N TYR A 863 -26.73 39.42 -2.56
CA TYR A 863 -26.48 38.57 -3.74
C TYR A 863 -27.03 39.19 -5.03
N ASP A 864 -28.25 39.74 -4.99
CA ASP A 864 -28.88 40.41 -6.12
C ASP A 864 -28.15 41.71 -6.51
N ARG A 865 -27.70 42.49 -5.51
CA ARG A 865 -26.87 43.68 -5.75
C ARG A 865 -25.57 43.31 -6.44
N TRP A 866 -24.85 42.29 -5.95
CA TRP A 866 -23.62 41.80 -6.55
C TRP A 866 -23.85 41.33 -8.01
N CYS A 867 -24.86 40.48 -8.26
CA CYS A 867 -25.23 40.02 -9.60
C CYS A 867 -25.53 41.17 -10.57
N THR A 868 -26.18 42.23 -10.09
CA THR A 868 -26.51 43.41 -10.89
C THR A 868 -25.26 44.21 -11.25
N THR A 869 -24.34 44.38 -10.30
CA THR A 869 -23.05 45.06 -10.52
C THR A 869 -22.14 44.26 -11.46
N ALA A 870 -22.01 42.95 -11.25
CA ALA A 870 -21.24 42.03 -12.08
C ALA A 870 -21.70 42.06 -13.55
N ARG A 871 -23.03 42.02 -13.78
CA ARG A 871 -23.59 42.11 -15.13
C ARG A 871 -23.28 43.43 -15.83
N ARG A 872 -23.20 44.54 -15.09
CA ARG A 872 -22.85 45.84 -15.69
C ARG A 872 -21.39 45.91 -16.13
N LEU A 873 -20.49 45.17 -15.50
CA LEU A 873 -19.06 45.11 -15.86
C LEU A 873 -18.81 44.26 -17.12
N LEU A 874 -19.69 43.30 -17.43
CA LEU A 874 -19.61 42.43 -18.61
C LEU A 874 -20.23 43.02 -19.88
N ILE A 875 -20.98 44.10 -19.76
CA ILE A 875 -21.56 44.82 -20.90
C ILE A 875 -20.55 45.91 -21.30
N PRO A 876 -20.01 45.89 -22.54
CA PRO A 876 -19.09 46.94 -22.99
C PRO A 876 -19.77 48.31 -22.89
N GLN A 877 -19.12 49.27 -22.22
CA GLN A 877 -19.53 50.68 -22.24
C GLN A 877 -19.21 51.33 -23.58
#